data_AF-A0A497GVS0-F1
#
_entry.id   AF-A0A497GVS0-F1
#
_cell.length_a   1.000
_cell.length_b   1.000
_cell.length_c   1.000
_cell.angle_alpha   90.00
_cell.angle_beta   90.00
_cell.angle_gamma   90.00
#
_symmetry.space_group_name_H-M   'P 1'
#
loop_
_entity.id
_entity.type
_entity.pdbx_description
1 polymer ?
#
loop_
_entity_poly.entity_id
_entity_poly.type
_entity_poly.pdbx_seq_one_letter_code
_entity_poly.pdbx_strand_id
1 'polypeptide(L)'
;MKTRLLIFLVLISLVFLPFASGQQLVGVVAMPSFSLKPGAASYPAADVDEFGKLHLAYAYTPFNYSSQSFSVSDMRVYYTYYDPDEEEFSTPLMISLEKGTAYDPAIHAEKGYVWVTWTQYYYAFEDQPEEYNKEIFLAAFNGTQWIGPVDVSKTLDDHLHHSSIGSTLYVDPEGRVYVFWYEIGRGTYGVYYSVYNRTFADPDYWSSMGDSEAWDGPHLISEEGAFAYQPNGGVDPQGYVHIVYWQRIKGLDWDLFYVKLKDGAIVEGPTKIFDGEKQSVNPKLAVDPLGRLHVFWHEVIQLSGSDKYFAIMWMMNDGSGWSQPVEITNYSGNVLLGRNAQPRMAFTPDGRAYIIWRNPEKDEVYFAYYDGSSWSSWINLSNSPGSSAGYSIIADEGGVAHAIFVDSTRGHSELYYGLINGTEVTGFATVQTTLTMSSGGANPPRILPGPGDYDYVIFVSFPVGVYPELEQHIYFMEISPMAAEYKLDNYEVRSLDTTFMSARIYQFVEDFQDRLGSAERAIAVAQEAIAALTSNMSAVQQDLSSLQSWLSEVDQTVSDLSQQVGVLEGRVEDLESSVGTLQDDLQQLADALSALDQRFQDANETLNELVSNFNSLSSTVDNIDSRVSDLASRLDQVESDFQDFKSSQEDQISNLQDSIRAVKLVAYSASVIAIVLALVALALVARK
;
A
#
# COMPACT_ATOMS: atom_id res chain seq x y z
N MET A 1 -18.04 -76.12 -46.28
CA MET A 1 -19.07 -75.13 -45.91
C MET A 1 -19.12 -75.13 -44.38
N LYS A 2 -18.28 -74.39 -43.65
CA LYS A 2 -17.81 -73.01 -43.85
C LYS A 2 -18.99 -72.05 -44.05
N THR A 3 -18.93 -70.95 -43.29
CA THR A 3 -19.72 -69.72 -43.37
C THR A 3 -20.99 -69.70 -42.51
N ARG A 4 -21.05 -68.67 -41.64
CA ARG A 4 -22.23 -68.10 -40.95
C ARG A 4 -22.52 -68.57 -39.52
N LEU A 5 -21.57 -68.35 -38.61
CA LEU A 5 -21.89 -67.87 -37.26
C LEU A 5 -20.67 -67.19 -36.58
N LEU A 6 -19.91 -66.42 -37.37
CA LEU A 6 -18.76 -65.63 -36.90
C LEU A 6 -18.72 -64.24 -37.57
N ILE A 7 -19.91 -63.69 -37.85
CA ILE A 7 -20.10 -62.36 -38.43
C ILE A 7 -21.15 -61.68 -37.55
N PHE A 8 -20.74 -61.10 -36.43
CA PHE A 8 -21.43 -59.95 -35.83
C PHE A 8 -20.64 -59.19 -34.75
N LEU A 9 -19.36 -59.48 -34.49
CA LEU A 9 -18.59 -58.82 -33.42
C LEU A 9 -17.14 -58.45 -33.78
N VAL A 10 -16.83 -58.26 -35.07
CA VAL A 10 -15.49 -57.85 -35.55
C VAL A 10 -15.55 -56.65 -36.53
N LEU A 11 -16.59 -55.81 -36.49
CA LEU A 11 -16.72 -54.69 -37.43
C LEU A 11 -17.11 -53.36 -36.76
N ILE A 12 -16.31 -52.93 -35.77
CA ILE A 12 -16.02 -51.49 -35.53
C ILE A 12 -14.55 -51.40 -35.08
N SER A 13 -13.64 -51.68 -36.01
CA SER A 13 -12.19 -51.45 -35.87
C SER A 13 -11.66 -51.20 -37.27
N LEU A 14 -12.03 -50.07 -37.87
CA LEU A 14 -11.44 -49.48 -39.09
C LEU A 14 -12.21 -48.20 -39.47
N VAL A 15 -12.08 -47.17 -38.64
CA VAL A 15 -12.10 -45.78 -39.10
C VAL A 15 -10.87 -45.13 -38.48
N PHE A 16 -9.75 -45.25 -39.18
CA PHE A 16 -8.61 -44.36 -39.00
C PHE A 16 -9.07 -42.97 -39.43
N LEU A 17 -9.44 -42.14 -38.44
CA LEU A 17 -9.35 -40.69 -38.59
C LEU A 17 -7.87 -40.32 -38.34
N PRO A 18 -7.21 -39.58 -39.24
CA PRO A 18 -5.89 -39.07 -38.98
C PRO A 18 -6.05 -37.86 -38.04
N PHE A 19 -5.86 -38.05 -36.75
CA PHE A 19 -5.49 -36.93 -35.90
C PHE A 19 -3.99 -36.71 -36.06
N ALA A 20 -3.68 -35.71 -36.87
CA ALA A 20 -2.38 -35.08 -36.92
C ALA A 20 -2.12 -34.35 -35.60
N SER A 21 -1.08 -34.79 -34.89
CA SER A 21 -0.03 -33.97 -34.26
C SER A 21 0.68 -34.85 -33.22
N GLY A 22 1.41 -35.84 -33.74
CA GLY A 22 2.55 -36.37 -32.99
C GLY A 22 3.61 -35.27 -32.93
N GLN A 23 3.64 -34.55 -31.82
CA GLN A 23 4.81 -33.79 -31.38
C GLN A 23 5.15 -34.32 -29.99
N GLN A 24 5.92 -35.40 -29.95
CA GLN A 24 6.70 -35.73 -28.76
C GLN A 24 7.86 -34.71 -28.75
N LEU A 25 7.66 -33.62 -28.01
CA LEU A 25 8.57 -32.46 -27.99
C LEU A 25 9.67 -32.56 -26.93
N VAL A 26 9.74 -33.64 -26.16
CA VAL A 26 10.59 -33.67 -24.96
C VAL A 26 11.27 -35.02 -24.83
N GLY A 27 12.60 -35.03 -24.96
CA GLY A 27 13.42 -36.10 -24.40
C GLY A 27 13.46 -35.91 -22.90
N VAL A 28 12.81 -36.81 -22.19
CA VAL A 28 12.75 -36.82 -20.73
C VAL A 28 13.74 -37.85 -20.22
N VAL A 29 14.80 -37.41 -19.54
CA VAL A 29 15.60 -38.29 -18.68
C VAL A 29 15.07 -38.11 -17.27
N ALA A 30 14.11 -38.94 -16.88
CA ALA A 30 13.64 -39.01 -15.50
C ALA A 30 14.69 -39.78 -14.68
N MET A 31 15.45 -39.06 -13.86
CA MET A 31 16.41 -39.64 -12.92
C MET A 31 15.69 -40.03 -11.61
N PRO A 32 16.22 -40.99 -10.84
CA PRO A 32 15.53 -41.56 -9.68
C PRO A 32 15.17 -40.51 -8.61
N SER A 33 14.10 -40.78 -7.85
CA SER A 33 13.80 -40.00 -6.65
C SER A 33 14.91 -40.18 -5.61
N PHE A 34 15.46 -39.09 -5.10
CA PHE A 34 16.46 -39.11 -4.02
C PHE A 34 15.73 -39.21 -2.68
N SER A 35 15.16 -40.39 -2.41
CA SER A 35 14.42 -40.60 -1.17
C SER A 35 15.38 -40.79 0.01
N LEU A 36 15.21 -39.97 1.04
CA LEU A 36 15.52 -40.38 2.41
C LEU A 36 14.62 -41.58 2.79
N LYS A 37 14.77 -42.14 4.00
CA LYS A 37 13.83 -43.17 4.53
C LYS A 37 12.35 -42.76 4.35
N PRO A 38 11.37 -43.65 4.58
CA PRO A 38 9.95 -43.30 4.51
C PRO A 38 9.60 -41.99 5.24
N GLY A 39 9.03 -41.01 4.53
CA GLY A 39 8.77 -39.66 5.02
C GLY A 39 8.26 -38.71 3.94
N ALA A 40 8.13 -37.43 4.29
CA ALA A 40 7.62 -36.40 3.39
C ALA A 40 8.63 -35.26 3.17
N ALA A 41 9.08 -35.09 1.93
CA ALA A 41 9.88 -33.95 1.50
C ALA A 41 8.97 -32.79 1.02
N SER A 42 9.29 -31.55 1.43
CA SER A 42 8.50 -30.35 1.15
C SER A 42 9.37 -29.09 1.08
N TYR A 43 8.79 -27.99 0.56
CA TYR A 43 9.43 -26.69 0.43
C TYR A 43 10.79 -26.74 -0.30
N PRO A 44 10.88 -27.30 -1.52
CA PRO A 44 12.14 -27.33 -2.25
C PRO A 44 12.54 -25.90 -2.67
N ALA A 45 13.77 -25.53 -2.33
CA ALA A 45 14.46 -24.36 -2.83
C ALA A 45 15.69 -24.81 -3.61
N ALA A 46 15.90 -24.23 -4.78
CA ALA A 46 16.94 -24.67 -5.68
C ALA A 46 17.57 -23.49 -6.42
N ASP A 47 18.87 -23.63 -6.69
CA ASP A 47 19.67 -22.66 -7.43
C ASP A 47 20.77 -23.39 -8.22
N VAL A 48 21.31 -22.76 -9.24
CA VAL A 48 22.33 -23.33 -10.12
C VAL A 48 23.57 -22.45 -10.10
N ASP A 49 24.73 -23.03 -9.79
CA ASP A 49 25.99 -22.30 -9.81
C ASP A 49 26.54 -22.13 -11.25
N GLU A 50 27.61 -21.35 -11.43
CA GLU A 50 28.21 -21.11 -12.75
C GLU A 50 28.84 -22.35 -13.40
N PHE A 51 28.98 -23.46 -12.65
CA PHE A 51 29.45 -24.74 -13.16
C PHE A 51 28.30 -25.61 -13.67
N GLY A 52 27.05 -25.13 -13.56
CA GLY A 52 25.86 -25.88 -13.91
C GLY A 52 25.45 -26.90 -12.83
N LYS A 53 26.04 -26.86 -11.64
CA LYS A 53 25.62 -27.74 -10.54
C LYS A 53 24.31 -27.25 -9.97
N LEU A 54 23.35 -28.16 -9.90
CA LEU A 54 22.06 -27.88 -9.28
C LEU A 54 22.17 -28.11 -7.77
N HIS A 55 21.95 -27.07 -6.99
CA HIS A 55 21.89 -27.13 -5.53
C HIS A 55 20.45 -27.15 -5.06
N LEU A 56 20.14 -28.03 -4.10
CA LEU A 56 18.79 -28.24 -3.58
C LEU A 56 18.80 -28.26 -2.06
N ALA A 57 17.99 -27.39 -1.45
CA ALA A 57 17.63 -27.43 -0.04
C ALA A 57 16.14 -27.75 0.11
N TYR A 58 15.78 -28.59 1.07
CA TYR A 58 14.38 -29.00 1.27
C TYR A 58 14.12 -29.38 2.72
N ALA A 59 12.87 -29.18 3.16
CA ALA A 59 12.40 -29.69 4.42
C ALA A 59 12.01 -31.17 4.28
N TYR A 60 12.31 -31.97 5.30
CA TYR A 60 11.94 -33.38 5.33
C TYR A 60 11.37 -33.73 6.70
N THR A 61 10.20 -34.35 6.69
CA THR A 61 9.50 -34.84 7.88
C THR A 61 9.53 -36.37 7.91
N PRO A 62 10.23 -36.99 8.88
CA PRO A 62 10.29 -38.44 8.97
C PRO A 62 8.92 -39.03 9.35
N PHE A 63 8.57 -40.18 8.77
CA PHE A 63 7.38 -40.92 9.16
C PHE A 63 7.66 -41.81 10.37
N ASN A 64 6.88 -41.67 11.44
CA ASN A 64 7.00 -42.53 12.61
C ASN A 64 6.04 -43.72 12.50
N TYR A 65 6.59 -44.91 12.21
CA TYR A 65 5.82 -46.15 12.11
C TYR A 65 5.16 -46.60 13.42
N SER A 66 5.72 -46.23 14.57
CA SER A 66 5.18 -46.65 15.87
C SER A 66 3.90 -45.88 16.23
N SER A 67 3.82 -44.61 15.87
CA SER A 67 2.66 -43.74 16.09
C SER A 67 1.77 -43.59 14.85
N GLN A 68 2.17 -44.15 13.70
CA GLN A 68 1.56 -43.92 12.38
C GLN A 68 1.32 -42.44 12.09
N SER A 69 2.30 -41.60 12.42
CA SER A 69 2.16 -40.15 12.30
C SER A 69 3.44 -39.48 11.80
N PHE A 70 3.26 -38.36 11.12
CA PHE A 70 4.35 -37.41 10.89
C PHE A 70 4.56 -36.57 12.15
N SER A 71 5.81 -36.44 12.54
CA SER A 71 6.21 -35.59 13.66
C SER A 71 6.76 -34.29 13.08
N VAL A 72 5.91 -33.26 12.97
CA VAL A 72 6.33 -31.94 12.47
C VAL A 72 7.46 -31.35 13.34
N SER A 73 7.53 -31.75 14.62
CA SER A 73 8.64 -31.44 15.52
C SER A 73 9.99 -32.00 15.08
N ASP A 74 9.98 -33.05 14.27
CA ASP A 74 11.17 -33.70 13.73
C ASP A 74 11.48 -33.27 12.29
N MET A 75 10.75 -32.28 11.76
CA MET A 75 11.04 -31.73 10.43
C MET A 75 12.39 -31.01 10.45
N ARG A 76 13.25 -31.34 9.49
CA ARG A 76 14.62 -30.84 9.34
C ARG A 76 14.89 -30.38 7.92
N VAL A 77 15.82 -29.47 7.74
CA VAL A 77 16.30 -29.03 6.42
C VAL A 77 17.51 -29.87 6.01
N TYR A 78 17.43 -30.40 4.80
CA TYR A 78 18.47 -31.18 4.15
C TYR A 78 18.96 -30.44 2.91
N TYR A 79 20.21 -30.73 2.55
CA TYR A 79 20.87 -30.26 1.36
C TYR A 79 21.38 -31.43 0.52
N THR A 80 21.28 -31.30 -0.80
CA THR A 80 21.98 -32.13 -1.78
C THR A 80 22.29 -31.29 -3.02
N TYR A 81 23.21 -31.75 -3.86
CA TYR A 81 23.44 -31.20 -5.19
C TYR A 81 23.50 -32.30 -6.24
N TYR A 82 23.19 -31.94 -7.48
CA TYR A 82 23.44 -32.73 -8.67
C TYR A 82 24.65 -32.15 -9.39
N ASP A 83 25.61 -33.02 -9.70
CA ASP A 83 26.76 -32.67 -10.51
C ASP A 83 26.55 -33.22 -11.92
N PRO A 84 26.37 -32.36 -12.95
CA PRO A 84 26.18 -32.83 -14.32
C PRO A 84 27.40 -33.60 -14.87
N ASP A 85 28.61 -33.36 -14.33
CA ASP A 85 29.81 -34.08 -14.75
C ASP A 85 29.85 -35.52 -14.17
N GLU A 86 29.24 -35.73 -13.01
CA GLU A 86 29.16 -37.05 -12.35
C GLU A 86 27.84 -37.78 -12.67
N GLU A 87 26.85 -37.08 -13.24
CA GLU A 87 25.48 -37.55 -13.48
C GLU A 87 24.79 -38.13 -12.23
N GLU A 88 25.21 -37.72 -11.04
CA GLU A 88 24.70 -38.22 -9.77
C GLU A 88 24.41 -37.10 -8.77
N PHE A 89 23.44 -37.35 -7.87
CA PHE A 89 23.24 -36.50 -6.72
C PHE A 89 24.16 -36.92 -5.57
N SER A 90 24.64 -35.92 -4.84
CA SER A 90 25.30 -36.12 -3.56
C SER A 90 24.35 -36.78 -2.54
N THR A 91 24.93 -37.47 -1.55
CA THR A 91 24.13 -37.99 -0.43
C THR A 91 23.50 -36.84 0.35
N PRO A 92 22.16 -36.85 0.58
CA PRO A 92 21.51 -35.78 1.32
C PRO A 92 22.09 -35.59 2.73
N LEU A 93 22.45 -34.36 3.05
CA LEU A 93 23.03 -33.95 4.33
C LEU A 93 22.03 -33.12 5.13
N MET A 94 21.81 -33.46 6.39
CA MET A 94 21.02 -32.63 7.31
C MET A 94 21.85 -31.43 7.74
N ILE A 95 21.40 -30.21 7.42
CA ILE A 95 22.11 -28.96 7.74
C ILE A 95 21.49 -28.21 8.92
N SER A 96 20.20 -28.44 9.20
CA SER A 96 19.55 -27.89 10.40
C SER A 96 19.87 -28.76 11.63
N LEU A 97 21.05 -28.56 12.20
CA LEU A 97 21.54 -29.36 13.34
C LEU A 97 20.89 -29.00 14.68
N GLU A 98 20.26 -27.82 14.75
CA GLU A 98 19.59 -27.33 15.96
C GLU A 98 18.31 -28.13 16.29
N LYS A 99 17.96 -28.15 17.58
CA LYS A 99 16.71 -28.76 18.04
C LYS A 99 15.51 -27.92 17.60
N GLY A 100 14.38 -28.58 17.34
CA GLY A 100 13.15 -27.92 16.88
C GLY A 100 12.87 -28.17 15.40
N THR A 101 11.84 -27.51 14.88
CA THR A 101 11.35 -27.70 13.51
C THR A 101 12.02 -26.73 12.55
N ALA A 102 12.65 -27.22 11.49
CA ALA A 102 13.28 -26.41 10.45
C ALA A 102 12.53 -26.54 9.11
N TYR A 103 12.15 -25.43 8.47
CA TYR A 103 11.38 -25.42 7.22
C TYR A 103 11.51 -24.11 6.44
N ASP A 104 10.89 -24.09 5.26
CA ASP A 104 10.88 -22.94 4.32
C ASP A 104 12.30 -22.46 3.98
N PRO A 105 13.15 -23.35 3.42
CA PRO A 105 14.51 -22.97 3.10
C PRO A 105 14.54 -21.97 1.94
N ALA A 106 15.52 -21.07 1.94
CA ALA A 106 15.97 -20.33 0.76
C ALA A 106 17.44 -20.67 0.49
N ILE A 107 17.85 -20.67 -0.78
CA ILE A 107 19.20 -21.05 -1.18
C ILE A 107 19.73 -20.04 -2.20
N HIS A 108 21.04 -19.76 -2.12
CA HIS A 108 21.82 -19.04 -3.11
C HIS A 108 23.11 -19.84 -3.36
N ALA A 109 23.51 -19.99 -4.61
CA ALA A 109 24.74 -20.66 -5.00
C ALA A 109 25.53 -19.82 -6.01
N GLU A 110 26.81 -19.60 -5.71
CA GLU A 110 27.76 -18.95 -6.62
C GLU A 110 29.18 -19.36 -6.26
N LYS A 111 30.09 -19.42 -7.23
CA LYS A 111 31.52 -19.72 -7.04
C LYS A 111 31.77 -21.07 -6.37
N GLY A 112 30.83 -22.01 -6.54
CA GLY A 112 30.82 -23.31 -5.85
C GLY A 112 30.58 -23.20 -4.34
N TYR A 113 30.17 -22.02 -3.86
CA TYR A 113 29.73 -21.75 -2.51
C TYR A 113 28.21 -21.76 -2.45
N VAL A 114 27.67 -22.16 -1.30
CA VAL A 114 26.22 -22.25 -1.10
C VAL A 114 25.87 -21.61 0.23
N TRP A 115 24.79 -20.84 0.26
CA TRP A 115 24.19 -20.34 1.49
C TRP A 115 22.74 -20.80 1.54
N VAL A 116 22.33 -21.32 2.68
CA VAL A 116 20.97 -21.80 2.91
C VAL A 116 20.44 -21.14 4.17
N THR A 117 19.29 -20.47 4.07
CA THR A 117 18.54 -20.00 5.24
C THR A 117 17.32 -20.88 5.46
N TRP A 118 16.78 -20.90 6.68
CA TRP A 118 15.49 -21.51 6.99
C TRP A 118 14.84 -20.90 8.22
N THR A 119 13.54 -21.11 8.36
CA THR A 119 12.82 -20.79 9.60
C THR A 119 12.97 -21.95 10.59
N GLN A 120 13.49 -21.66 11.77
CA GLN A 120 13.60 -22.57 12.91
C GLN A 120 12.48 -22.27 13.92
N TYR A 121 11.77 -23.29 14.37
CA TYR A 121 10.68 -23.18 15.33
C TYR A 121 10.94 -24.03 16.57
N TYR A 122 10.89 -23.40 17.74
CA TYR A 122 11.06 -24.05 19.03
C TYR A 122 9.71 -24.27 19.72
N TYR A 123 9.49 -25.48 20.24
CA TYR A 123 8.31 -25.78 21.04
C TYR A 123 8.55 -25.37 22.48
N ALA A 124 7.56 -24.72 23.10
CA ALA A 124 7.54 -24.42 24.51
C ALA A 124 7.85 -25.69 25.35
N PHE A 125 8.90 -25.65 26.17
CA PHE A 125 9.21 -26.72 27.12
C PHE A 125 8.16 -26.75 28.25
N GLU A 126 7.96 -27.91 28.89
CA GLU A 126 6.97 -28.11 29.97
C GLU A 126 7.07 -27.09 31.12
N ASP A 127 8.24 -26.47 31.32
CA ASP A 127 8.49 -25.46 32.35
C ASP A 127 8.35 -24.00 31.87
N GLN A 128 8.14 -23.77 30.56
CA GLN A 128 8.01 -22.45 29.91
C GLN A 128 6.91 -22.47 28.80
N PRO A 129 5.63 -22.68 29.15
CA PRO A 129 4.54 -22.90 28.18
C PRO A 129 4.19 -21.71 27.26
N GLU A 130 4.88 -20.57 27.37
CA GLU A 130 4.62 -19.34 26.59
C GLU A 130 5.70 -18.98 25.55
N GLU A 131 6.78 -19.77 25.42
CA GLU A 131 7.90 -19.49 24.49
C GLU A 131 7.69 -20.19 23.13
N TYR A 132 6.89 -19.59 22.27
CA TYR A 132 6.84 -19.96 20.85
C TYR A 132 7.60 -18.93 20.01
N ASN A 133 8.87 -19.19 19.74
CA ASN A 133 9.69 -18.31 18.91
C ASN A 133 10.06 -18.99 17.59
N LYS A 134 10.05 -18.19 16.53
CA LYS A 134 10.56 -18.56 15.21
C LYS A 134 11.74 -17.66 14.92
N GLU A 135 12.85 -18.27 14.51
CA GLU A 135 14.10 -17.58 14.19
C GLU A 135 14.56 -17.97 12.78
N ILE A 136 15.39 -17.15 12.17
CA ILE A 136 16.01 -17.40 10.88
C ILE A 136 17.43 -17.87 11.12
N PHE A 137 17.72 -19.08 10.66
CA PHE A 137 19.05 -19.64 10.69
C PHE A 137 19.66 -19.62 9.30
N LEU A 138 20.99 -19.61 9.27
CA LEU A 138 21.79 -19.74 8.06
C LEU A 138 22.89 -20.80 8.25
N ALA A 139 23.13 -21.59 7.22
CA ALA A 139 24.36 -22.37 7.08
C ALA A 139 24.96 -22.12 5.70
N ALA A 140 26.29 -22.22 5.61
CA ALA A 140 27.01 -21.99 4.35
C ALA A 140 28.01 -23.10 4.05
N PHE A 141 28.11 -23.48 2.80
CA PHE A 141 29.11 -24.40 2.27
C PHE A 141 30.21 -23.61 1.58
N ASN A 142 31.45 -23.76 2.05
CA ASN A 142 32.60 -23.03 1.51
C ASN A 142 33.34 -23.77 0.37
N GLY A 143 32.69 -24.76 -0.25
CA GLY A 143 33.31 -25.66 -1.23
C GLY A 143 33.93 -26.92 -0.63
N THR A 144 34.11 -27.00 0.71
CA THR A 144 34.71 -28.17 1.38
C THR A 144 33.93 -28.65 2.60
N GLN A 145 33.36 -27.74 3.38
CA GLN A 145 32.62 -28.05 4.59
C GLN A 145 31.49 -27.06 4.82
N TRP A 146 30.52 -27.49 5.63
CA TRP A 146 29.45 -26.62 6.12
C TRP A 146 29.91 -25.83 7.35
N ILE A 147 29.49 -24.58 7.40
CA ILE A 147 29.70 -23.60 8.47
C ILE A 147 28.33 -23.20 9.02
N GLY A 148 28.22 -23.07 10.33
CA GLY A 148 26.94 -22.89 11.02
C GLY A 148 26.34 -24.24 11.47
N PRO A 149 25.04 -24.27 11.82
CA PRO A 149 24.05 -23.21 11.63
C PRO A 149 24.26 -22.02 12.60
N VAL A 150 24.02 -20.80 12.11
CA VAL A 150 24.04 -19.56 12.91
C VAL A 150 22.65 -18.93 12.91
N ASP A 151 22.20 -18.45 14.06
CA ASP A 151 20.98 -17.67 14.19
C ASP A 151 21.26 -16.23 13.77
N VAL A 152 20.64 -15.78 12.68
CA VAL A 152 20.86 -14.44 12.10
C VAL A 152 19.75 -13.45 12.45
N SER A 153 18.66 -13.90 13.07
CA SER A 153 17.57 -13.04 13.55
C SER A 153 17.58 -12.82 15.05
N LYS A 154 18.47 -13.48 15.78
CA LYS A 154 18.61 -13.32 17.23
C LYS A 154 18.76 -11.85 17.62
N THR A 155 17.83 -11.35 18.42
CA THR A 155 17.91 -10.05 19.07
C THR A 155 18.63 -10.18 20.43
N LEU A 156 19.42 -9.15 20.82
CA LEU A 156 20.08 -9.11 22.14
C LEU A 156 19.10 -8.83 23.29
N ASP A 157 17.84 -8.50 22.99
CA ASP A 157 16.81 -8.11 23.95
C ASP A 157 15.78 -9.26 24.08
N ASP A 158 16.08 -10.22 24.96
CA ASP A 158 15.32 -11.46 25.27
C ASP A 158 13.87 -11.24 25.78
N HIS A 159 13.27 -10.07 25.57
CA HIS A 159 12.05 -9.63 26.25
C HIS A 159 10.83 -9.38 25.34
N LEU A 160 10.94 -9.56 24.03
CA LEU A 160 9.81 -9.41 23.11
C LEU A 160 9.51 -10.72 22.37
N HIS A 161 8.31 -11.26 22.61
CA HIS A 161 7.80 -12.45 21.91
C HIS A 161 7.49 -12.11 20.45
N HIS A 162 8.47 -12.28 19.56
CA HIS A 162 8.34 -12.12 18.11
C HIS A 162 8.75 -13.41 17.36
N SER A 163 8.18 -13.59 16.16
CA SER A 163 8.49 -14.70 15.25
C SER A 163 9.02 -14.15 13.94
N SER A 164 10.29 -14.41 13.67
CA SER A 164 10.98 -14.13 12.41
C SER A 164 10.65 -15.21 11.38
N ILE A 165 10.09 -14.80 10.24
CA ILE A 165 9.62 -15.74 9.20
C ILE A 165 9.84 -15.20 7.78
N GLY A 166 9.87 -16.12 6.80
CA GLY A 166 9.90 -15.79 5.37
C GLY A 166 11.20 -15.13 4.94
N SER A 167 12.33 -15.76 5.27
CA SER A 167 13.65 -15.23 4.93
C SER A 167 13.87 -15.16 3.42
N THR A 168 14.52 -14.08 2.96
CA THR A 168 15.15 -14.01 1.64
C THR A 168 16.64 -13.70 1.81
N LEU A 169 17.45 -14.20 0.88
CA LEU A 169 18.90 -14.23 0.97
C LEU A 169 19.49 -13.67 -0.32
N TYR A 170 20.49 -12.79 -0.19
CA TYR A 170 21.20 -12.20 -1.33
C TYR A 170 22.69 -12.12 -1.00
N VAL A 171 23.54 -12.42 -1.99
CA VAL A 171 25.00 -12.30 -1.87
C VAL A 171 25.49 -11.29 -2.90
N ASP A 172 26.23 -10.28 -2.46
CA ASP A 172 26.83 -9.31 -3.39
C ASP A 172 28.11 -9.87 -4.05
N PRO A 173 28.60 -9.28 -5.16
CA PRO A 173 29.77 -9.80 -5.87
C PRO A 173 31.04 -9.90 -5.02
N GLU A 174 31.15 -9.08 -3.97
CA GLU A 174 32.25 -9.10 -3.01
C GLU A 174 32.10 -10.22 -1.95
N GLY A 175 30.94 -10.86 -1.87
CA GLY A 175 30.63 -11.96 -0.97
C GLY A 175 29.88 -11.54 0.29
N ARG A 176 29.42 -10.30 0.44
CA ARG A 176 28.62 -9.96 1.62
C ARG A 176 27.26 -10.60 1.51
N VAL A 177 26.80 -11.16 2.63
CA VAL A 177 25.55 -11.91 2.70
C VAL A 177 24.50 -11.08 3.41
N TYR A 178 23.36 -10.86 2.77
CA TYR A 178 22.23 -10.11 3.31
C TYR A 178 21.06 -11.06 3.49
N VAL A 179 20.52 -11.11 4.70
CA VAL A 179 19.33 -11.92 5.03
C VAL A 179 18.22 -10.98 5.47
N PHE A 180 17.07 -11.04 4.82
CA PHE A 180 15.89 -10.22 5.14
C PHE A 180 14.75 -11.11 5.60
N TRP A 181 13.97 -10.66 6.56
CA TRP A 181 12.76 -11.36 7.02
C TRP A 181 11.72 -10.36 7.49
N TYR A 182 10.56 -10.86 7.90
CA TYR A 182 9.58 -10.05 8.61
C TYR A 182 9.23 -10.71 9.94
N GLU A 183 8.92 -9.88 10.92
CA GLU A 183 8.53 -10.31 12.26
C GLU A 183 7.02 -10.22 12.45
N ILE A 184 6.47 -11.20 13.17
CA ILE A 184 5.10 -11.18 13.68
C ILE A 184 5.10 -11.47 15.18
N GLY A 185 4.54 -10.58 16.00
CA GLY A 185 4.56 -10.73 17.46
C GLY A 185 3.89 -9.57 18.19
N ARG A 186 3.84 -9.57 19.53
CA ARG A 186 3.09 -8.63 20.41
C ARG A 186 3.38 -7.13 20.14
N GLY A 187 2.85 -6.57 19.04
CA GLY A 187 3.06 -5.17 18.63
C GLY A 187 4.26 -4.94 17.69
N THR A 188 5.01 -5.98 17.32
CA THR A 188 6.12 -5.90 16.35
C THR A 188 5.69 -6.49 15.01
N TYR A 189 5.70 -5.65 13.98
CA TYR A 189 5.33 -6.02 12.60
C TYR A 189 6.26 -5.35 11.60
N GLY A 190 7.55 -5.67 11.68
CA GLY A 190 8.59 -5.01 10.90
C GLY A 190 9.23 -5.92 9.85
N VAL A 191 9.83 -5.30 8.84
CA VAL A 191 10.80 -5.93 7.94
C VAL A 191 12.19 -5.62 8.46
N TYR A 192 13.02 -6.65 8.61
CA TYR A 192 14.36 -6.56 9.18
C TYR A 192 15.38 -7.18 8.24
N TYR A 193 16.64 -6.85 8.48
CA TYR A 193 17.77 -7.54 7.87
C TYR A 193 18.96 -7.68 8.81
N SER A 194 19.76 -8.70 8.56
CA SER A 194 21.12 -8.84 9.08
C SER A 194 22.07 -8.96 7.90
N VAL A 195 23.28 -8.44 8.07
CA VAL A 195 24.32 -8.53 7.06
C VAL A 195 25.60 -9.14 7.63
N TYR A 196 26.14 -10.11 6.91
CA TYR A 196 27.50 -10.55 7.10
C TYR A 196 28.43 -9.58 6.38
N ASN A 197 28.85 -8.53 7.08
CA ASN A 197 29.59 -7.42 6.49
C ASN A 197 31.10 -7.72 6.32
N ARG A 198 31.39 -8.88 5.75
CA ARG A 198 32.72 -9.34 5.37
C ARG A 198 32.67 -9.79 3.92
N THR A 199 33.82 -9.75 3.26
CA THR A 199 33.99 -10.03 1.84
C THR A 199 34.89 -11.25 1.66
N PHE A 200 34.89 -11.85 0.47
CA PHE A 200 35.81 -12.93 0.12
C PHE A 200 37.30 -12.53 0.26
N ALA A 201 37.61 -11.24 0.30
CA ALA A 201 38.96 -10.74 0.53
C ALA A 201 39.40 -10.83 2.00
N ASP A 202 38.47 -10.97 2.94
CA ASP A 202 38.78 -11.06 4.37
C ASP A 202 39.31 -12.46 4.72
N PRO A 203 40.48 -12.56 5.39
CA PRO A 203 41.14 -13.84 5.63
C PRO A 203 40.36 -14.77 6.58
N ASP A 204 39.46 -14.21 7.37
CA ASP A 204 38.60 -14.88 8.34
C ASP A 204 37.13 -14.94 7.89
N TYR A 205 36.85 -14.69 6.59
CA TYR A 205 35.51 -14.70 6.02
C TYR A 205 34.73 -15.99 6.32
N TRP A 206 35.33 -17.17 6.16
CA TRP A 206 34.63 -18.41 6.44
C TRP A 206 34.61 -18.78 7.92
N SER A 207 35.70 -18.52 8.65
CA SER A 207 35.80 -18.87 10.07
C SER A 207 34.89 -18.06 10.97
N SER A 208 34.53 -16.84 10.57
CA SER A 208 33.67 -15.95 11.36
C SER A 208 32.20 -16.07 11.00
N MET A 209 31.84 -16.69 9.87
CA MET A 209 30.44 -16.73 9.41
C MET A 209 29.51 -17.50 10.36
N GLY A 210 30.03 -18.52 11.05
CA GLY A 210 29.30 -19.27 12.06
C GLY A 210 29.24 -18.60 13.44
N ASP A 211 29.87 -17.43 13.60
CA ASP A 211 29.83 -16.63 14.82
C ASP A 211 28.71 -15.59 14.70
N SER A 212 27.71 -15.66 15.59
CA SER A 212 26.59 -14.72 15.59
C SER A 212 27.05 -13.27 15.77
N GLU A 213 28.15 -13.04 16.49
CA GLU A 213 28.70 -11.69 16.73
C GLU A 213 29.36 -11.09 15.48
N ALA A 214 29.61 -11.90 14.43
CA ALA A 214 30.14 -11.42 13.17
C ALA A 214 29.07 -10.87 12.21
N TRP A 215 27.80 -11.06 12.55
CA TRP A 215 26.66 -10.53 11.80
C TRP A 215 26.25 -9.17 12.37
N ASP A 216 26.02 -8.21 11.48
CA ASP A 216 25.53 -6.88 11.82
C ASP A 216 24.00 -6.84 11.62
N GLY A 217 23.25 -6.76 12.72
CA GLY A 217 21.79 -6.79 12.77
C GLY A 217 21.26 -7.50 14.02
N PRO A 218 19.93 -7.70 14.13
CA PRO A 218 18.89 -7.26 13.20
C PRO A 218 18.69 -5.75 13.11
N HIS A 219 18.57 -5.24 11.89
CA HIS A 219 18.25 -3.84 11.59
C HIS A 219 16.83 -3.71 11.06
N LEU A 220 16.01 -2.86 11.67
CA LEU A 220 14.66 -2.53 11.20
C LEU A 220 14.74 -1.66 9.92
N ILE A 221 14.05 -2.06 8.85
CA ILE A 221 13.95 -1.32 7.58
C ILE A 221 12.61 -0.60 7.47
N SER A 222 11.52 -1.27 7.85
CA SER A 222 10.19 -0.67 7.79
C SER A 222 10.02 0.44 8.83
N GLU A 223 9.01 1.29 8.63
CA GLU A 223 8.71 2.33 9.61
C GLU A 223 8.33 1.75 10.97
N GLU A 224 8.80 2.39 12.04
CA GLU A 224 8.54 1.93 13.41
C GLU A 224 7.03 1.93 13.72
N GLY A 225 6.51 0.80 14.18
CA GLY A 225 5.08 0.61 14.48
C GLY A 225 4.18 0.42 13.26
N ALA A 226 4.72 0.40 12.04
CA ALA A 226 3.97 -0.03 10.86
C ALA A 226 3.75 -1.55 10.86
N PHE A 227 2.83 -2.02 10.01
CA PHE A 227 2.74 -3.42 9.62
C PHE A 227 3.45 -3.59 8.29
N ALA A 228 4.57 -4.31 8.26
CA ALA A 228 5.34 -4.58 7.05
C ALA A 228 5.60 -6.09 6.89
N TYR A 229 5.58 -6.58 5.65
CA TYR A 229 5.65 -8.00 5.36
C TYR A 229 6.48 -8.29 4.09
N GLN A 230 6.92 -9.55 3.95
CA GLN A 230 7.42 -10.13 2.68
C GLN A 230 8.46 -9.28 1.92
N PRO A 231 9.66 -9.04 2.48
CA PRO A 231 10.74 -8.46 1.71
C PRO A 231 11.07 -9.35 0.51
N ASN A 232 11.28 -8.74 -0.65
CA ASN A 232 11.71 -9.40 -1.87
C ASN A 232 12.60 -8.48 -2.70
N GLY A 233 13.53 -9.03 -3.47
CA GLY A 233 14.57 -8.22 -4.05
C GLY A 233 15.49 -8.96 -5.01
N GLY A 234 16.61 -8.30 -5.29
CA GLY A 234 17.69 -8.85 -6.10
C GLY A 234 18.95 -7.99 -6.00
N VAL A 235 20.05 -8.53 -6.52
CA VAL A 235 21.35 -7.86 -6.56
C VAL A 235 21.60 -7.38 -7.99
N ASP A 236 21.96 -6.10 -8.16
CA ASP A 236 22.34 -5.59 -9.47
C ASP A 236 23.81 -5.95 -9.82
N PRO A 237 24.21 -5.87 -11.10
CA PRO A 237 25.60 -6.15 -11.50
C PRO A 237 26.66 -5.24 -10.86
N GLN A 238 26.26 -4.13 -10.26
CA GLN A 238 27.13 -3.22 -9.52
C GLN A 238 27.22 -3.58 -8.02
N GLY A 239 26.52 -4.63 -7.60
CA GLY A 239 26.49 -5.16 -6.23
C GLY A 239 25.65 -4.32 -5.27
N TYR A 240 24.65 -3.57 -5.77
CA TYR A 240 23.61 -3.02 -4.90
C TYR A 240 22.54 -4.08 -4.66
N VAL A 241 22.07 -4.15 -3.42
CA VAL A 241 20.94 -5.00 -3.03
C VAL A 241 19.68 -4.14 -3.03
N HIS A 242 18.67 -4.57 -3.77
CA HIS A 242 17.41 -3.85 -3.94
C HIS A 242 16.28 -4.63 -3.31
N ILE A 243 15.58 -4.05 -2.34
CA ILE A 243 14.48 -4.73 -1.65
C ILE A 243 13.22 -3.89 -1.78
N VAL A 244 12.12 -4.57 -2.10
CA VAL A 244 10.76 -4.06 -1.98
C VAL A 244 10.00 -4.81 -0.91
N TYR A 245 9.09 -4.10 -0.26
CA TYR A 245 8.14 -4.65 0.69
C TYR A 245 6.89 -3.79 0.69
N TRP A 246 5.77 -4.37 1.09
CA TRP A 246 4.55 -3.65 1.40
C TRP A 246 4.47 -3.33 2.89
N GLN A 247 3.99 -2.12 3.18
CA GLN A 247 3.83 -1.62 4.53
C GLN A 247 2.47 -0.91 4.65
N ARG A 248 1.90 -0.92 5.85
CA ARG A 248 0.72 -0.14 6.21
C ARG A 248 0.86 0.43 7.60
N ILE A 249 0.69 1.74 7.74
CA ILE A 249 0.47 2.39 9.03
C ILE A 249 -1.01 2.21 9.42
N LYS A 250 -1.29 1.96 10.70
CA LYS A 250 -2.67 1.73 11.17
C LYS A 250 -3.60 2.88 10.76
N GLY A 251 -4.63 2.56 9.97
CA GLY A 251 -5.61 3.52 9.47
C GLY A 251 -5.33 4.06 8.06
N LEU A 252 -4.19 3.68 7.45
CA LEU A 252 -3.84 3.97 6.07
C LEU A 252 -3.94 2.72 5.19
N ASP A 253 -3.75 2.90 3.89
CA ASP A 253 -3.71 1.81 2.91
C ASP A 253 -2.36 1.08 2.88
N TRP A 254 -2.35 -0.09 2.25
CA TRP A 254 -1.12 -0.82 1.97
C TRP A 254 -0.38 -0.13 0.84
N ASP A 255 0.88 0.21 1.07
CA ASP A 255 1.74 0.91 0.12
C ASP A 255 3.03 0.12 -0.12
N LEU A 256 3.66 0.36 -1.28
CA LEU A 256 4.94 -0.25 -1.63
C LEU A 256 6.09 0.63 -1.25
N PHE A 257 7.06 0.03 -0.58
CA PHE A 257 8.29 0.65 -0.14
C PHE A 257 9.49 -0.03 -0.79
N TYR A 258 10.54 0.75 -0.98
CA TYR A 258 11.80 0.34 -1.55
C TYR A 258 12.96 0.81 -0.68
N VAL A 259 13.97 -0.04 -0.60
CA VAL A 259 15.27 0.26 -0.01
C VAL A 259 16.37 -0.27 -0.91
N LYS A 260 17.47 0.48 -0.99
CA LYS A 260 18.69 0.12 -1.70
C LYS A 260 19.83 0.05 -0.69
N LEU A 261 20.59 -1.04 -0.73
CA LEU A 261 21.74 -1.25 0.15
C LEU A 261 23.03 -1.38 -0.67
N LYS A 262 24.13 -0.91 -0.10
CA LYS A 262 25.49 -1.14 -0.58
C LYS A 262 26.43 -1.19 0.62
N ASP A 263 27.43 -2.05 0.54
CA ASP A 263 28.45 -2.19 1.58
C ASP A 263 27.88 -2.44 3.00
N GLY A 264 26.79 -3.22 3.08
CA GLY A 264 26.11 -3.54 4.33
C GLY A 264 25.16 -2.46 4.87
N ALA A 265 25.09 -1.29 4.24
CA ALA A 265 24.27 -0.18 4.73
C ALA A 265 23.19 0.23 3.73
N ILE A 266 22.10 0.79 4.25
CA ILE A 266 21.07 1.45 3.45
C ILE A 266 21.65 2.74 2.84
N VAL A 267 21.62 2.84 1.52
CA VAL A 267 22.08 4.01 0.75
C VAL A 267 20.93 4.82 0.15
N GLU A 268 19.73 4.21 0.03
CA GLU A 268 18.51 4.86 -0.43
C GLU A 268 17.28 4.21 0.23
N GLY A 269 16.28 5.01 0.61
CA GLY A 269 15.09 4.54 1.30
C GLY A 269 15.29 4.35 2.81
N PRO A 270 14.29 3.77 3.52
CA PRO A 270 13.01 3.28 3.00
C PRO A 270 12.15 4.42 2.41
N THR A 271 11.65 4.25 1.19
CA THR A 271 10.76 5.25 0.55
C THR A 271 9.59 4.56 -0.15
N LYS A 272 8.44 5.23 -0.13
CA LYS A 272 7.29 4.86 -0.97
C LYS A 272 7.68 5.05 -2.44
N ILE A 273 7.43 4.06 -3.30
CA ILE A 273 7.89 4.09 -4.71
C ILE A 273 6.92 4.80 -5.68
N PHE A 274 5.64 4.88 -5.35
CA PHE A 274 4.65 5.69 -6.06
C PHE A 274 3.50 6.05 -5.14
N ASP A 275 2.85 7.20 -5.36
CA ASP A 275 1.68 7.63 -4.58
C ASP A 275 0.39 7.27 -5.31
N GLY A 276 -0.22 6.15 -4.92
CA GLY A 276 -1.48 5.64 -5.47
C GLY A 276 -2.62 5.73 -4.48
N GLU A 277 -3.84 5.83 -5.01
CA GLU A 277 -5.08 5.88 -4.21
C GLU A 277 -5.58 4.49 -3.78
N LYS A 278 -4.95 3.40 -4.24
CA LYS A 278 -5.39 2.02 -4.01
C LYS A 278 -4.37 1.21 -3.21
N GLN A 279 -4.87 0.19 -2.50
CA GLN A 279 -4.00 -0.72 -1.74
C GLN A 279 -3.10 -1.52 -2.66
N SER A 280 -1.80 -1.46 -2.41
CA SER A 280 -0.76 -2.14 -3.17
C SER A 280 -0.12 -3.24 -2.33
N VAL A 281 -0.15 -4.47 -2.85
CA VAL A 281 0.06 -5.68 -2.06
C VAL A 281 0.91 -6.74 -2.75
N ASN A 282 1.62 -7.57 -1.96
CA ASN A 282 2.51 -8.63 -2.43
C ASN A 282 3.52 -8.19 -3.52
N PRO A 283 4.38 -7.18 -3.27
CA PRO A 283 5.35 -6.77 -4.25
C PRO A 283 6.42 -7.83 -4.47
N LYS A 284 6.99 -7.83 -5.67
CA LYS A 284 8.18 -8.56 -6.04
C LYS A 284 9.07 -7.66 -6.88
N LEU A 285 10.37 -7.83 -6.72
CA LEU A 285 11.38 -7.13 -7.50
C LEU A 285 12.28 -8.14 -8.17
N ALA A 286 12.62 -7.87 -9.43
CA ALA A 286 13.66 -8.60 -10.14
C ALA A 286 14.58 -7.61 -10.84
N VAL A 287 15.85 -7.99 -10.98
CA VAL A 287 16.85 -7.23 -11.73
C VAL A 287 17.09 -7.95 -13.05
N ASP A 288 16.99 -7.22 -14.16
CA ASP A 288 17.26 -7.78 -15.47
C ASP A 288 18.78 -7.80 -15.79
N PRO A 289 19.21 -8.50 -16.85
CA PRO A 289 20.63 -8.56 -17.23
C PRO A 289 21.28 -7.20 -17.57
N LEU A 290 20.48 -6.15 -17.79
CA LEU A 290 20.95 -4.78 -18.04
C LEU A 290 21.07 -3.95 -16.76
N GLY A 291 20.72 -4.52 -15.60
CA GLY A 291 20.73 -3.84 -14.30
C GLY A 291 19.49 -2.98 -14.04
N ARG A 292 18.42 -3.13 -14.84
CA ARG A 292 17.16 -2.41 -14.63
C ARG A 292 16.30 -3.17 -13.62
N LEU A 293 15.63 -2.41 -12.76
CA LEU A 293 14.76 -2.96 -11.74
C LEU A 293 13.33 -3.07 -12.29
N HIS A 294 12.70 -4.22 -12.11
CA HIS A 294 11.31 -4.45 -12.45
C HIS A 294 10.56 -4.80 -11.18
N VAL A 295 9.56 -3.99 -10.84
CA VAL A 295 8.70 -4.22 -9.67
C VAL A 295 7.30 -4.54 -10.16
N PHE A 296 6.71 -5.59 -9.61
CA PHE A 296 5.33 -5.96 -9.86
C PHE A 296 4.59 -6.23 -8.55
N TRP A 297 3.31 -5.89 -8.52
CA TRP A 297 2.48 -6.01 -7.32
C TRP A 297 1.04 -6.26 -7.71
N HIS A 298 0.22 -6.55 -6.71
CA HIS A 298 -1.22 -6.55 -6.88
C HIS A 298 -1.81 -5.24 -6.38
N GLU A 299 -2.65 -4.61 -7.17
CA GLU A 299 -3.46 -3.49 -6.74
C GLU A 299 -4.88 -3.97 -6.41
N VAL A 300 -5.37 -3.65 -5.21
CA VAL A 300 -6.71 -4.02 -4.78
C VAL A 300 -7.72 -3.02 -5.33
N ILE A 301 -8.46 -3.46 -6.35
CA ILE A 301 -9.52 -2.69 -6.97
C ILE A 301 -10.85 -3.14 -6.35
N GLN A 302 -11.48 -2.24 -5.61
CA GLN A 302 -12.80 -2.49 -5.01
C GLN A 302 -13.87 -2.48 -6.12
N LEU A 303 -14.63 -3.56 -6.23
CA LEU A 303 -15.83 -3.63 -7.06
C LEU A 303 -17.07 -3.39 -6.19
N SER A 304 -18.25 -3.42 -6.80
CA SER A 304 -19.53 -3.29 -6.08
C SER A 304 -19.66 -4.35 -4.99
N GLY A 305 -20.10 -3.95 -3.79
CA GLY A 305 -20.28 -4.87 -2.67
C GLY A 305 -18.96 -5.33 -2.03
N SER A 306 -18.85 -6.63 -1.74
CA SER A 306 -17.65 -7.23 -1.13
C SER A 306 -16.58 -7.66 -2.15
N ASP A 307 -16.89 -7.57 -3.44
CA ASP A 307 -16.05 -8.12 -4.49
C ASP A 307 -14.82 -7.26 -4.73
N LYS A 308 -13.68 -7.92 -4.91
CA LYS A 308 -12.39 -7.28 -5.13
C LYS A 308 -11.70 -7.91 -6.32
N TYR A 309 -11.07 -7.08 -7.12
CA TYR A 309 -10.21 -7.47 -8.21
C TYR A 309 -8.76 -7.14 -7.85
N PHE A 310 -7.84 -8.07 -8.05
CA PHE A 310 -6.41 -7.86 -7.81
C PHE A 310 -5.68 -7.69 -9.15
N ALA A 311 -5.46 -6.45 -9.57
CA ALA A 311 -4.78 -6.13 -10.82
C ALA A 311 -3.27 -6.41 -10.69
N ILE A 312 -2.64 -7.04 -11.69
CA ILE A 312 -1.18 -7.15 -11.69
C ILE A 312 -0.62 -5.88 -12.32
N MET A 313 0.11 -5.13 -11.51
CA MET A 313 0.72 -3.86 -11.88
C MET A 313 2.23 -4.03 -12.02
N TRP A 314 2.85 -3.15 -12.80
CA TRP A 314 4.28 -3.17 -13.04
C TRP A 314 4.88 -1.76 -13.20
N MET A 315 6.12 -1.60 -12.73
CA MET A 315 6.98 -0.44 -12.93
C MET A 315 8.40 -0.90 -13.23
N MET A 316 9.14 -0.05 -13.93
CA MET A 316 10.56 -0.22 -14.19
C MET A 316 11.36 0.96 -13.64
N ASN A 317 12.58 0.69 -13.18
CA ASN A 317 13.58 1.72 -12.94
C ASN A 317 14.84 1.38 -13.75
N ASP A 318 15.18 2.24 -14.70
CA ASP A 318 16.35 2.11 -15.58
C ASP A 318 17.57 2.92 -15.11
N GLY A 319 17.53 3.42 -13.88
CA GLY A 319 18.52 4.33 -13.31
C GLY A 319 18.15 5.81 -13.42
N SER A 320 17.15 6.19 -14.22
CA SER A 320 16.63 7.55 -14.30
C SER A 320 15.48 7.85 -13.32
N GLY A 321 14.96 6.81 -12.66
CA GLY A 321 13.82 6.86 -11.75
C GLY A 321 12.77 5.80 -12.11
N TRP A 322 11.72 5.71 -11.29
CA TRP A 322 10.61 4.78 -11.53
C TRP A 322 9.68 5.28 -12.64
N SER A 323 9.30 4.39 -13.56
CA SER A 323 8.30 4.64 -14.60
C SER A 323 6.90 4.82 -13.99
N GLN A 324 5.92 5.29 -14.77
CA GLN A 324 4.52 5.23 -14.32
C GLN A 324 4.04 3.77 -14.16
N PRO A 325 3.13 3.47 -13.20
CA PRO A 325 2.49 2.17 -13.08
C PRO A 325 1.78 1.77 -14.37
N VAL A 326 1.98 0.53 -14.81
CA VAL A 326 1.28 -0.09 -15.94
C VAL A 326 0.53 -1.32 -15.44
N GLU A 327 -0.77 -1.39 -15.73
CA GLU A 327 -1.57 -2.58 -15.48
C GLU A 327 -1.32 -3.63 -16.58
N ILE A 328 -0.77 -4.79 -16.21
CA ILE A 328 -0.50 -5.90 -17.13
C ILE A 328 -1.78 -6.65 -17.49
N THR A 329 -2.67 -6.80 -16.52
CA THR A 329 -3.93 -7.56 -16.68
C THR A 329 -4.99 -6.81 -17.50
N ASN A 330 -4.84 -5.48 -17.65
CA ASN A 330 -5.64 -4.52 -18.43
C ASN A 330 -7.03 -5.04 -18.84
N TYR A 331 -7.97 -4.96 -17.90
CA TYR A 331 -9.17 -5.79 -17.92
C TYR A 331 -10.45 -5.12 -18.43
N SER A 332 -11.19 -5.78 -19.33
CA SER A 332 -12.47 -5.28 -19.88
C SER A 332 -13.68 -6.23 -19.71
N GLY A 333 -13.66 -7.27 -18.86
CA GLY A 333 -14.81 -8.21 -18.85
C GLY A 333 -14.97 -9.24 -17.74
N ASN A 334 -15.33 -8.88 -16.50
CA ASN A 334 -15.65 -9.77 -15.35
C ASN A 334 -14.86 -11.09 -15.12
N VAL A 335 -13.59 -11.05 -14.69
CA VAL A 335 -12.87 -12.20 -14.13
C VAL A 335 -12.11 -11.70 -12.91
N LEU A 336 -12.54 -12.15 -11.73
CA LEU A 336 -11.91 -11.76 -10.47
C LEU A 336 -10.57 -12.49 -10.36
N LEU A 337 -9.48 -11.72 -10.40
CA LEU A 337 -8.22 -12.22 -9.88
C LEU A 337 -8.35 -12.25 -8.35
N GLY A 338 -8.32 -13.43 -7.77
CA GLY A 338 -8.19 -13.64 -6.33
C GLY A 338 -6.79 -13.28 -5.81
N ARG A 339 -6.66 -13.18 -4.49
CA ARG A 339 -5.48 -12.67 -3.74
C ARG A 339 -4.13 -13.39 -4.02
N ASN A 340 -4.07 -14.40 -4.88
CA ASN A 340 -2.98 -15.38 -4.94
C ASN A 340 -2.49 -15.70 -6.37
N ALA A 341 -2.44 -14.71 -7.26
CA ALA A 341 -1.98 -14.90 -8.64
C ALA A 341 -0.45 -15.10 -8.77
N GLN A 342 0.32 -14.94 -7.68
CA GLN A 342 1.79 -15.17 -7.53
C GLN A 342 2.62 -15.07 -8.82
N PRO A 343 2.66 -13.90 -9.48
CA PRO A 343 3.36 -13.74 -10.74
C PRO A 343 4.85 -14.12 -10.65
N ARG A 344 5.36 -14.71 -11.74
CA ARG A 344 6.79 -15.01 -11.94
C ARG A 344 7.27 -14.36 -13.23
N MET A 345 8.50 -13.89 -13.24
CA MET A 345 9.11 -13.25 -14.40
C MET A 345 10.38 -13.96 -14.85
N ALA A 346 10.64 -13.91 -16.15
CA ALA A 346 11.90 -14.29 -16.77
C ALA A 346 12.35 -13.20 -17.72
N PHE A 347 13.66 -12.98 -17.81
CA PHE A 347 14.26 -11.92 -18.63
C PHE A 347 15.16 -12.52 -19.68
N THR A 348 15.03 -12.03 -20.90
CA THR A 348 15.97 -12.32 -21.98
C THR A 348 17.26 -11.48 -21.78
N PRO A 349 18.40 -11.88 -22.37
CA PRO A 349 19.65 -11.12 -22.24
C PRO A 349 19.58 -9.66 -22.72
N ASP A 350 18.67 -9.36 -23.65
CA ASP A 350 18.44 -8.01 -24.16
C ASP A 350 17.38 -7.21 -23.39
N GLY A 351 16.93 -7.70 -22.24
CA GLY A 351 16.04 -6.98 -21.34
C GLY A 351 14.56 -7.01 -21.74
N ARG A 352 14.15 -7.97 -22.57
CA ARG A 352 12.73 -8.29 -22.78
C ARG A 352 12.29 -9.22 -21.65
N ALA A 353 11.00 -9.25 -21.36
CA ALA A 353 10.52 -9.97 -20.18
C ALA A 353 9.25 -10.76 -20.46
N TYR A 354 9.15 -11.91 -19.81
CA TYR A 354 7.92 -12.69 -19.75
C TYR A 354 7.41 -12.64 -18.32
N ILE A 355 6.10 -12.46 -18.14
CA ILE A 355 5.44 -12.61 -16.85
C ILE A 355 4.35 -13.67 -16.97
N ILE A 356 4.32 -14.61 -16.04
CA ILE A 356 3.29 -15.65 -15.95
C ILE A 356 2.56 -15.56 -14.62
N TRP A 357 1.26 -15.85 -14.61
CA TRP A 357 0.44 -15.83 -13.40
C TRP A 357 -0.73 -16.80 -13.52
N ARG A 358 -1.32 -17.17 -12.38
CA ARG A 358 -2.58 -17.95 -12.37
C ARG A 358 -3.78 -17.03 -12.24
N ASN A 359 -4.79 -17.33 -13.03
CA ASN A 359 -6.14 -16.85 -12.83
C ASN A 359 -6.90 -17.82 -11.90
N PRO A 360 -7.27 -17.42 -10.68
CA PRO A 360 -7.87 -18.33 -9.71
C PRO A 360 -9.36 -18.58 -9.91
N GLU A 361 -10.05 -17.82 -10.78
CA GLU A 361 -11.45 -18.12 -11.12
C GLU A 361 -11.56 -19.23 -12.16
N LYS A 362 -10.72 -19.15 -13.18
CA LYS A 362 -10.69 -20.15 -14.25
C LYS A 362 -9.74 -21.30 -13.97
N ASP A 363 -8.89 -21.16 -12.96
CA ASP A 363 -7.76 -22.05 -12.71
C ASP A 363 -6.91 -22.25 -13.95
N GLU A 364 -6.51 -21.16 -14.58
CA GLU A 364 -5.71 -21.18 -15.81
C GLU A 364 -4.43 -20.36 -15.62
N VAL A 365 -3.36 -20.75 -16.32
CA VAL A 365 -2.10 -20.01 -16.33
C VAL A 365 -2.09 -19.09 -17.53
N TYR A 366 -1.75 -17.82 -17.32
CA TYR A 366 -1.68 -16.78 -18.34
C TYR A 366 -0.26 -16.22 -18.41
N PHE A 367 0.07 -15.61 -19.55
CA PHE A 367 1.32 -14.86 -19.69
C PHE A 367 1.14 -13.56 -20.48
N ALA A 368 2.08 -12.64 -20.30
CA ALA A 368 2.29 -11.46 -21.13
C ALA A 368 3.78 -11.27 -21.40
N TYR A 369 4.08 -10.61 -22.52
CA TYR A 369 5.44 -10.39 -22.99
C TYR A 369 5.74 -8.89 -23.12
N TYR A 370 6.84 -8.45 -22.55
CA TYR A 370 7.37 -7.11 -22.67
C TYR A 370 8.43 -7.07 -23.78
N ASP A 371 8.15 -6.34 -24.85
CA ASP A 371 9.03 -6.28 -26.04
C ASP A 371 10.22 -5.32 -25.92
N GLY A 372 10.43 -4.74 -24.73
CA GLY A 372 11.41 -3.68 -24.49
C GLY A 372 10.82 -2.27 -24.54
N SER A 373 9.56 -2.14 -24.98
CA SER A 373 8.84 -0.87 -25.04
C SER A 373 7.45 -0.93 -24.40
N SER A 374 6.71 -2.01 -24.65
CA SER A 374 5.33 -2.19 -24.18
C SER A 374 5.02 -3.65 -23.85
N TRP A 375 3.99 -3.84 -23.02
CA TRP A 375 3.45 -5.17 -22.73
C TRP A 375 2.46 -5.59 -23.81
N SER A 376 2.53 -6.85 -24.22
CA SER A 376 1.51 -7.51 -25.04
C SER A 376 0.19 -7.61 -24.28
N SER A 377 -0.91 -7.87 -25.00
CA SER A 377 -2.09 -8.46 -24.36
C SER A 377 -1.73 -9.80 -23.73
N TRP A 378 -2.43 -10.16 -22.66
CA TRP A 378 -2.25 -11.44 -22.02
C TRP A 378 -2.80 -12.58 -22.89
N ILE A 379 -2.14 -13.74 -22.81
CA ILE A 379 -2.47 -14.95 -23.56
C ILE A 379 -2.65 -16.08 -22.54
N ASN A 380 -3.71 -16.86 -22.72
CA ASN A 380 -3.96 -18.06 -21.92
C ASN A 380 -2.94 -19.14 -22.30
N LEU A 381 -2.02 -19.44 -21.39
CA LEU A 381 -0.92 -20.37 -21.58
C LEU A 381 -1.39 -21.82 -21.47
N SER A 382 -2.21 -22.12 -20.47
CA SER A 382 -2.68 -23.49 -20.22
C SER A 382 -3.75 -23.92 -21.23
N ASN A 383 -4.69 -23.02 -21.54
CA ASN A 383 -5.78 -23.22 -22.50
C ASN A 383 -6.40 -24.63 -22.43
N SER A 384 -6.77 -25.02 -21.23
CA SER A 384 -7.16 -26.38 -20.87
C SER A 384 -8.50 -26.37 -20.11
N PRO A 385 -9.32 -27.44 -20.20
CA PRO A 385 -10.55 -27.54 -19.42
C PRO A 385 -10.30 -27.98 -17.97
N GLY A 386 -9.07 -28.31 -17.59
CA GLY A 386 -8.65 -28.69 -16.25
C GLY A 386 -8.21 -27.49 -15.39
N SER A 387 -7.85 -27.78 -14.13
CA SER A 387 -7.28 -26.78 -13.22
C SER A 387 -5.75 -26.78 -13.39
N SER A 388 -5.22 -25.63 -13.80
CA SER A 388 -3.81 -25.33 -13.99
C SER A 388 -3.24 -24.47 -12.87
N ALA A 389 -2.14 -24.93 -12.26
CA ALA A 389 -1.47 -24.29 -11.13
C ALA A 389 0.03 -24.65 -11.11
N GLY A 390 0.76 -24.15 -10.11
CA GLY A 390 2.16 -24.55 -9.88
C GLY A 390 3.04 -24.32 -11.10
N TYR A 391 3.38 -23.07 -11.37
CA TYR A 391 4.03 -22.67 -12.61
C TYR A 391 5.41 -22.06 -12.37
N SER A 392 6.28 -22.13 -13.38
CA SER A 392 7.63 -21.54 -13.36
C SER A 392 8.05 -21.17 -14.79
N ILE A 393 8.92 -20.18 -14.92
CA ILE A 393 9.43 -19.71 -16.22
C ILE A 393 10.89 -19.30 -16.09
N ILE A 394 11.67 -19.59 -17.13
CA ILE A 394 13.01 -19.05 -17.38
C ILE A 394 13.08 -18.57 -18.83
N ALA A 395 14.10 -17.80 -19.19
CA ALA A 395 14.37 -17.40 -20.56
C ALA A 395 15.80 -17.76 -20.91
N ASP A 396 15.99 -18.34 -22.10
CA ASP A 396 17.30 -18.74 -22.60
C ASP A 396 18.04 -17.58 -23.29
N GLU A 397 19.29 -17.84 -23.68
CA GLU A 397 20.13 -16.87 -24.39
C GLU A 397 19.58 -16.49 -25.77
N GLY A 398 18.75 -17.34 -26.37
CA GLY A 398 18.04 -17.09 -27.63
C GLY A 398 16.83 -16.17 -27.48
N GLY A 399 16.43 -15.84 -26.25
CA GLY A 399 15.26 -15.04 -25.93
C GLY A 399 13.95 -15.82 -25.94
N VAL A 400 14.01 -17.16 -25.98
CA VAL A 400 12.86 -18.05 -25.85
C VAL A 400 12.65 -18.35 -24.37
N ALA A 401 11.41 -18.20 -23.92
CA ALA A 401 11.01 -18.58 -22.57
C ALA A 401 10.60 -20.04 -22.49
N HIS A 402 11.06 -20.71 -21.44
CA HIS A 402 10.74 -22.10 -21.11
C HIS A 402 9.81 -22.07 -19.91
N ALA A 403 8.57 -22.51 -20.10
CA ALA A 403 7.53 -22.43 -19.09
C ALA A 403 7.03 -23.83 -18.72
N ILE A 404 6.78 -24.02 -17.43
CA ILE A 404 6.16 -25.22 -16.89
C ILE A 404 4.93 -24.88 -16.06
N PHE A 405 3.95 -25.78 -16.04
CA PHE A 405 2.80 -25.74 -15.13
C PHE A 405 2.23 -27.14 -14.90
N VAL A 406 1.45 -27.29 -13.82
CA VAL A 406 0.72 -28.51 -13.50
C VAL A 406 -0.73 -28.35 -13.95
N ASP A 407 -1.28 -29.33 -14.67
CA ASP A 407 -2.67 -29.32 -15.13
C ASP A 407 -3.40 -30.64 -14.86
N SER A 408 -4.69 -30.56 -14.53
CA SER A 408 -5.52 -31.70 -14.13
C SER A 408 -6.54 -32.17 -15.16
N THR A 409 -6.45 -31.73 -16.43
CA THR A 409 -7.41 -32.02 -17.52
C THR A 409 -7.71 -33.51 -17.68
N ARG A 410 -6.73 -34.40 -17.45
CA ARG A 410 -6.88 -35.86 -17.62
C ARG A 410 -7.37 -36.58 -16.36
N GLY A 411 -7.89 -35.85 -15.37
CA GLY A 411 -8.38 -36.41 -14.11
C GLY A 411 -7.29 -36.74 -13.09
N HIS A 412 -6.03 -36.42 -13.40
CA HIS A 412 -4.88 -36.46 -12.51
C HIS A 412 -3.94 -35.29 -12.89
N SER A 413 -3.16 -34.81 -11.93
CA SER A 413 -2.23 -33.70 -12.13
C SER A 413 -0.97 -34.15 -12.87
N GLU A 414 -0.76 -33.61 -14.07
CA GLU A 414 0.41 -33.86 -14.93
C GLU A 414 1.24 -32.57 -15.09
N LEU A 415 2.54 -32.72 -15.32
CA LEU A 415 3.44 -31.61 -15.62
C LEU A 415 3.44 -31.32 -17.13
N TYR A 416 3.26 -30.05 -17.48
CA TYR A 416 3.34 -29.53 -18.85
C TYR A 416 4.57 -28.65 -19.00
N TYR A 417 5.24 -28.79 -20.14
CA TYR A 417 6.36 -27.97 -20.55
C TYR A 417 6.10 -27.41 -21.95
N GLY A 418 6.49 -26.17 -22.17
CA GLY A 418 6.35 -25.51 -23.46
C GLY A 418 7.26 -24.30 -23.60
N LEU A 419 7.40 -23.87 -24.84
CA LEU A 419 8.29 -22.79 -25.23
C LEU A 419 7.47 -21.58 -25.73
N ILE A 420 7.91 -20.39 -25.35
CA ILE A 420 7.27 -19.12 -25.67
C ILE A 420 8.30 -18.21 -26.34
N ASN A 421 8.03 -17.76 -27.56
CA ASN A 421 8.87 -16.81 -28.28
C ASN A 421 8.07 -15.53 -28.58
N GLY A 422 8.32 -14.49 -27.77
CA GLY A 422 7.50 -13.29 -27.76
C GLY A 422 6.05 -13.61 -27.38
N THR A 423 5.12 -13.46 -28.32
CA THR A 423 3.70 -13.83 -28.13
C THR A 423 3.35 -15.20 -28.71
N GLU A 424 4.28 -15.85 -29.40
CA GLU A 424 4.03 -17.16 -30.02
C GLU A 424 4.30 -18.28 -29.02
N VAL A 425 3.29 -19.12 -28.81
CA VAL A 425 3.41 -20.33 -27.98
C VAL A 425 3.61 -21.52 -28.92
N THR A 426 4.76 -22.18 -28.80
CA THR A 426 4.99 -23.48 -29.46
C THR A 426 4.53 -24.59 -28.52
N GLY A 427 3.65 -25.47 -29.04
CA GLY A 427 2.69 -26.27 -28.27
C GLY A 427 3.21 -26.93 -26.98
N PHE A 428 2.43 -26.80 -25.92
CA PHE A 428 2.67 -27.50 -24.66
C PHE A 428 2.50 -29.00 -24.83
N ALA A 429 3.53 -29.75 -24.48
CA ALA A 429 3.48 -31.21 -24.44
C ALA A 429 3.42 -31.67 -22.98
N THR A 430 2.64 -32.73 -22.73
CA THR A 430 2.72 -33.45 -21.45
C THR A 430 4.14 -33.99 -21.32
N VAL A 431 4.81 -33.65 -20.23
CA VAL A 431 6.00 -34.37 -19.80
C VAL A 431 5.50 -35.71 -19.29
N GLN A 432 5.70 -36.80 -20.04
CA GLN A 432 5.16 -38.11 -19.67
C GLN A 432 5.74 -38.58 -18.33
N THR A 433 5.02 -38.31 -17.24
CA THR A 433 5.31 -38.86 -15.92
C THR A 433 4.13 -39.71 -15.49
N THR A 434 4.35 -40.97 -15.11
CA THR A 434 3.33 -41.84 -14.50
C THR A 434 3.01 -41.44 -13.04
N LEU A 435 3.31 -40.21 -12.66
CA LEU A 435 3.35 -39.72 -11.28
C LEU A 435 2.18 -38.77 -11.02
N THR A 436 1.51 -38.93 -9.88
CA THR A 436 0.43 -38.03 -9.44
C THR A 436 1.04 -36.86 -8.66
N MET A 437 1.09 -35.68 -9.28
CA MET A 437 1.64 -34.50 -8.63
C MET A 437 0.84 -34.11 -7.38
N SER A 438 1.53 -33.59 -6.36
CA SER A 438 0.84 -33.02 -5.21
C SER A 438 0.14 -31.73 -5.63
N SER A 439 -1.18 -31.66 -5.49
CA SER A 439 -2.02 -30.52 -5.90
C SER A 439 -1.88 -29.26 -5.03
N GLY A 440 -0.83 -29.16 -4.20
CA GLY A 440 -0.67 -28.14 -3.17
C GLY A 440 0.20 -26.95 -3.57
N GLY A 441 -0.25 -25.74 -3.24
CA GLY A 441 0.51 -24.50 -3.46
C GLY A 441 1.82 -24.36 -2.67
N ALA A 442 2.11 -25.27 -1.72
CA ALA A 442 3.35 -25.26 -0.94
C ALA A 442 4.57 -25.84 -1.69
N ASN A 443 4.35 -26.64 -2.74
CA ASN A 443 5.42 -27.29 -3.50
C ASN A 443 5.30 -27.03 -5.03
N PRO A 444 5.31 -25.76 -5.49
CA PRO A 444 5.25 -25.49 -6.92
C PRO A 444 6.50 -26.04 -7.60
N PRO A 445 6.40 -26.62 -8.81
CA PRO A 445 7.58 -27.04 -9.55
C PRO A 445 8.50 -25.85 -9.87
N ARG A 446 9.76 -26.14 -10.16
CA ARG A 446 10.78 -25.18 -10.55
C ARG A 446 11.39 -25.63 -11.87
N ILE A 447 11.65 -24.65 -12.74
CA ILE A 447 12.52 -24.80 -13.91
C ILE A 447 13.70 -23.86 -13.70
N LEU A 448 14.91 -24.35 -13.95
CA LEU A 448 16.18 -23.65 -13.79
C LEU A 448 17.04 -23.94 -15.03
N PRO A 449 17.88 -22.98 -15.48
CA PRO A 449 18.79 -23.23 -16.58
C PRO A 449 19.78 -24.34 -16.20
N GLY A 450 19.93 -25.35 -17.07
CA GLY A 450 20.97 -26.37 -16.94
C GLY A 450 22.14 -26.10 -17.89
N PRO A 451 23.17 -26.97 -17.88
CA PRO A 451 24.30 -26.87 -18.79
C PRO A 451 23.89 -27.23 -20.23
N GLY A 452 24.37 -26.46 -21.20
CA GLY A 452 24.10 -26.69 -22.61
C GLY A 452 22.64 -26.39 -23.00
N ASP A 453 22.00 -27.34 -23.68
CA ASP A 453 20.62 -27.22 -24.19
C ASP A 453 19.60 -27.94 -23.29
N TYR A 454 19.88 -28.07 -22.00
CA TYR A 454 19.01 -28.73 -21.03
C TYR A 454 18.55 -27.76 -19.95
N ASP A 455 17.29 -27.89 -19.55
CA ASP A 455 16.74 -27.27 -18.36
C ASP A 455 16.54 -28.30 -17.25
N TYR A 456 16.78 -27.87 -16.02
CA TYR A 456 16.50 -28.64 -14.83
C TYR A 456 15.09 -28.39 -14.33
N VAL A 457 14.35 -29.47 -14.11
CA VAL A 457 12.99 -29.43 -13.57
C VAL A 457 12.92 -30.21 -12.27
N ILE A 458 12.44 -29.53 -11.22
CA ILE A 458 12.31 -30.07 -9.87
C ILE A 458 10.85 -30.00 -9.46
N PHE A 459 10.31 -31.10 -8.94
CA PHE A 459 8.92 -31.16 -8.51
C PHE A 459 8.71 -32.18 -7.39
N VAL A 460 7.64 -31.99 -6.61
CA VAL A 460 7.23 -32.93 -5.55
C VAL A 460 6.06 -33.77 -6.04
N SER A 461 6.14 -35.08 -5.83
CA SER A 461 5.08 -36.02 -6.21
C SER A 461 4.97 -37.19 -5.25
N PHE A 462 3.83 -37.88 -5.28
CA PHE A 462 3.58 -39.13 -4.56
C PHE A 462 4.05 -40.34 -5.38
N PRO A 463 4.65 -41.38 -4.77
CA PRO A 463 5.05 -42.60 -5.46
C PRO A 463 3.84 -43.47 -5.84
N VAL A 464 4.00 -44.33 -6.85
CA VAL A 464 2.95 -45.26 -7.31
C VAL A 464 3.07 -46.58 -6.53
N GLY A 465 2.09 -46.94 -5.67
CA GLY A 465 2.18 -48.16 -4.86
C GLY A 465 1.11 -48.36 -3.78
N VAL A 466 1.27 -49.34 -2.88
CA VAL A 466 0.25 -49.84 -1.92
C VAL A 466 -0.02 -48.89 -0.71
N TYR A 467 0.79 -47.83 -0.53
CA TYR A 467 0.53 -46.74 0.44
C TYR A 467 1.00 -45.37 -0.11
N PRO A 468 0.44 -44.90 -1.23
CA PRO A 468 0.96 -43.72 -1.96
C PRO A 468 0.65 -42.39 -1.23
N GLU A 469 -0.25 -42.41 -0.25
CA GLU A 469 -0.70 -41.24 0.51
C GLU A 469 0.33 -40.74 1.55
N LEU A 470 1.32 -41.57 1.91
CA LEU A 470 2.18 -41.36 3.10
C LEU A 470 3.64 -41.04 2.78
N GLU A 471 4.05 -41.00 1.52
CA GLU A 471 5.42 -40.72 1.12
C GLU A 471 5.43 -39.61 0.06
N GLN A 472 6.16 -38.52 0.30
CA GLN A 472 6.36 -37.43 -0.67
C GLN A 472 7.83 -37.36 -1.06
N HIS A 473 8.09 -37.38 -2.36
CA HIS A 473 9.44 -37.39 -2.92
C HIS A 473 9.68 -36.16 -3.78
N ILE A 474 10.92 -35.69 -3.78
CA ILE A 474 11.42 -34.75 -4.77
C ILE A 474 11.92 -35.53 -5.97
N TYR A 475 11.48 -35.12 -7.15
CA TYR A 475 11.89 -35.64 -8.43
C TYR A 475 12.69 -34.58 -9.18
N PHE A 476 13.65 -35.06 -9.95
CA PHE A 476 14.51 -34.28 -10.82
C PHE A 476 14.37 -34.80 -12.24
N MET A 477 14.42 -33.88 -13.20
CA MET A 477 14.34 -34.16 -14.60
C MET A 477 15.18 -33.17 -15.40
N GLU A 478 15.88 -33.70 -16.40
CA GLU A 478 16.48 -32.88 -17.45
C GLU A 478 15.53 -32.86 -18.65
N ILE A 479 15.23 -31.66 -19.13
CA ILE A 479 14.38 -31.42 -20.28
C ILE A 479 15.21 -30.72 -21.34
N SER A 480 15.28 -31.29 -22.55
CA SER A 480 15.84 -30.59 -23.71
C SER A 480 14.76 -30.31 -24.75
N PRO A 481 14.68 -29.07 -25.27
CA PRO A 481 13.79 -28.73 -26.38
C PRO A 481 14.19 -29.40 -27.71
N MET A 482 15.37 -30.01 -27.82
CA MET A 482 15.89 -30.60 -29.08
C MET A 482 15.77 -32.13 -29.18
N ALA A 483 15.36 -32.84 -28.11
CA ALA A 483 15.43 -34.29 -28.05
C ALA A 483 14.20 -34.99 -28.69
N ALA A 484 14.17 -35.05 -30.03
CA ALA A 484 13.14 -35.74 -30.82
C ALA A 484 13.55 -37.14 -31.36
N GLU A 485 14.65 -37.75 -30.90
CA GLU A 485 15.03 -39.10 -31.36
C GLU A 485 15.56 -39.99 -30.23
N TYR A 486 14.68 -40.74 -29.57
CA TYR A 486 15.08 -42.00 -28.90
C TYR A 486 14.02 -43.09 -29.14
N LYS A 487 14.42 -44.16 -29.86
CA LYS A 487 13.62 -45.37 -30.09
C LYS A 487 13.63 -46.24 -28.83
N LEU A 488 12.46 -46.56 -28.29
CA LEU A 488 12.30 -47.63 -27.30
C LEU A 488 12.22 -49.00 -27.99
N ASP A 489 13.14 -49.91 -27.67
CA ASP A 489 13.14 -51.30 -28.10
C ASP A 489 12.20 -52.16 -27.22
N ASN A 490 11.32 -52.92 -27.88
CA ASN A 490 10.33 -53.82 -27.29
C ASN A 490 10.99 -55.08 -26.67
N TYR A 491 10.59 -55.43 -25.44
CA TYR A 491 10.83 -56.75 -24.83
C TYR A 491 9.58 -57.65 -24.96
N GLU A 492 9.71 -58.79 -25.64
CA GLU A 492 8.67 -59.84 -25.72
C GLU A 492 8.67 -60.76 -24.48
N VAL A 493 7.48 -61.09 -23.97
CA VAL A 493 7.26 -62.04 -22.86
C VAL A 493 6.75 -63.39 -23.39
N ARG A 494 7.38 -64.49 -22.95
CA ARG A 494 7.03 -65.88 -23.29
C ARG A 494 5.80 -66.40 -22.52
N SER A 495 5.02 -67.24 -23.19
CA SER A 495 3.77 -67.89 -22.74
C SER A 495 3.91 -68.91 -21.60
N LEU A 496 2.96 -68.92 -20.67
CA LEU A 496 2.82 -69.90 -19.57
C LEU A 496 1.45 -70.63 -19.60
N ASP A 497 1.47 -71.83 -19.00
CA ASP A 497 0.54 -72.97 -19.05
C ASP A 497 -0.94 -72.71 -18.64
N THR A 498 -1.90 -73.29 -19.38
CA THR A 498 -3.35 -72.95 -19.38
C THR A 498 -4.20 -73.67 -18.33
N THR A 499 -3.65 -74.66 -17.63
CA THR A 499 -4.44 -75.51 -16.72
C THR A 499 -4.65 -74.90 -15.32
N PHE A 500 -3.79 -73.96 -14.90
CA PHE A 500 -3.90 -73.23 -13.63
C PHE A 500 -4.82 -72.00 -13.71
N MET A 501 -5.10 -71.50 -14.92
CA MET A 501 -5.91 -70.29 -15.14
C MET A 501 -7.41 -70.51 -14.94
N SER A 502 -7.95 -71.70 -15.27
CA SER A 502 -9.40 -71.93 -15.25
C SER A 502 -10.02 -71.84 -13.85
N ALA A 503 -9.33 -72.32 -12.81
CA ALA A 503 -9.82 -72.26 -11.42
C ALA A 503 -9.82 -70.81 -10.87
N ARG A 504 -8.80 -70.02 -11.21
CA ARG A 504 -8.74 -68.59 -10.86
C ARG A 504 -9.80 -67.76 -11.57
N ILE A 505 -10.13 -68.10 -12.81
CA ILE A 505 -11.18 -67.42 -13.58
C ILE A 505 -12.54 -67.56 -12.89
N TYR A 506 -12.89 -68.73 -12.35
CA TYR A 506 -14.17 -68.91 -11.66
C TYR A 506 -14.29 -68.12 -10.35
N GLN A 507 -13.25 -68.15 -9.50
CA GLN A 507 -13.21 -67.32 -8.29
C GLN A 507 -13.24 -65.82 -8.61
N PHE A 508 -12.54 -65.41 -9.66
CA PHE A 508 -12.55 -64.03 -10.13
C PHE A 508 -13.95 -63.59 -10.56
N VAL A 509 -14.71 -64.45 -11.25
CA VAL A 509 -16.07 -64.14 -11.70
C VAL A 509 -17.04 -63.98 -10.53
N GLU A 510 -16.96 -64.81 -9.48
CA GLU A 510 -17.79 -64.64 -8.27
C GLU A 510 -17.46 -63.34 -7.53
N ASP A 511 -16.18 -63.05 -7.29
CA ASP A 511 -15.74 -61.78 -6.68
C ASP A 511 -16.23 -60.57 -7.50
N PHE A 512 -16.18 -60.68 -8.83
CA PHE A 512 -16.64 -59.63 -9.72
C PHE A 512 -18.15 -59.40 -9.61
N GLN A 513 -18.95 -60.44 -9.43
CA GLN A 513 -20.40 -60.34 -9.27
C GLN A 513 -20.79 -59.71 -7.93
N ASP A 514 -20.10 -60.05 -6.84
CA ASP A 514 -20.33 -59.45 -5.52
C ASP A 514 -19.93 -57.97 -5.50
N ARG A 515 -18.83 -57.63 -6.17
CA ARG A 515 -18.39 -56.25 -6.38
C ARG A 515 -19.38 -55.48 -7.23
N LEU A 516 -19.98 -56.10 -8.25
CA LEU A 516 -21.02 -55.48 -9.07
C LEU A 516 -22.29 -55.18 -8.25
N GLY A 517 -22.78 -56.13 -7.46
CA GLY A 517 -23.96 -55.90 -6.61
C GLY A 517 -23.72 -54.89 -5.48
N SER A 518 -22.47 -54.72 -5.06
CA SER A 518 -22.08 -53.65 -4.12
C SER A 518 -22.01 -52.29 -4.83
N ALA A 519 -21.50 -52.25 -6.07
CA ALA A 519 -21.50 -51.05 -6.89
C ALA A 519 -22.91 -50.56 -7.22
N GLU A 520 -23.84 -51.45 -7.55
CA GLU A 520 -25.25 -51.10 -7.82
C GLU A 520 -25.94 -50.45 -6.62
N ARG A 521 -25.67 -50.95 -5.40
CA ARG A 521 -26.19 -50.34 -4.16
C ARG A 521 -25.57 -48.97 -3.89
N ALA A 522 -24.26 -48.82 -4.13
CA ALA A 522 -23.60 -47.52 -4.01
C ALA A 522 -24.15 -46.50 -5.01
N ILE A 523 -24.46 -46.92 -6.23
CA ILE A 523 -25.09 -46.08 -7.26
C ILE A 523 -26.48 -45.61 -6.80
N ALA A 524 -27.30 -46.48 -6.20
CA ALA A 524 -28.62 -46.09 -5.70
C ALA A 524 -28.53 -45.02 -4.60
N VAL A 525 -27.59 -45.16 -3.66
CA VAL A 525 -27.34 -44.15 -2.61
C VAL A 525 -26.85 -42.84 -3.21
N ALA A 526 -25.96 -42.91 -4.22
CA ALA A 526 -25.49 -41.72 -4.92
C ALA A 526 -26.62 -40.98 -5.65
N GLN A 527 -27.58 -41.70 -6.24
CA GLN A 527 -28.76 -41.10 -6.89
C GLN A 527 -29.65 -40.35 -5.89
N GLU A 528 -29.86 -40.89 -4.69
CA GLU A 528 -30.60 -40.20 -3.62
C GLU A 528 -29.87 -38.94 -3.15
N ALA A 529 -28.54 -39.01 -2.98
CA ALA A 529 -27.73 -37.85 -2.61
C ALA A 529 -27.76 -36.75 -3.69
N ILE A 530 -27.73 -37.11 -4.97
CA ILE A 530 -27.87 -36.17 -6.09
C ILE A 530 -29.25 -35.49 -6.09
N ALA A 531 -30.31 -36.24 -5.82
CA ALA A 531 -31.66 -35.67 -5.71
C ALA A 531 -31.75 -34.66 -4.55
N ALA A 532 -31.17 -34.97 -3.40
CA ALA A 532 -31.10 -34.06 -2.26
C ALA A 532 -30.29 -32.79 -2.58
N LEU A 533 -29.13 -32.93 -3.22
CA LEU A 533 -28.31 -31.80 -3.67
C LEU A 533 -29.06 -30.90 -4.66
N THR A 534 -29.84 -31.49 -5.57
CA THR A 534 -30.67 -30.74 -6.53
C THR A 534 -31.75 -29.91 -5.83
N SER A 535 -32.37 -30.45 -4.78
CA SER A 535 -33.33 -29.71 -3.97
C SER A 535 -32.67 -28.56 -3.21
N ASN A 536 -31.49 -28.79 -2.63
CA ASN A 536 -30.74 -27.75 -1.92
C ASN A 536 -30.31 -26.63 -2.88
N MET A 537 -29.86 -26.97 -4.08
CA MET A 537 -29.51 -25.99 -5.11
C MET A 537 -30.71 -25.10 -5.48
N SER A 538 -31.90 -25.69 -5.58
CA SER A 538 -33.13 -24.93 -5.87
C SER A 538 -33.47 -23.94 -4.75
N ALA A 539 -33.27 -24.34 -3.49
CA ALA A 539 -33.47 -23.46 -2.33
C ALA A 539 -32.45 -22.31 -2.31
N VAL A 540 -31.16 -22.61 -2.53
CA VAL A 540 -30.09 -21.59 -2.62
C VAL A 540 -30.38 -20.60 -3.75
N GLN A 541 -30.93 -21.05 -4.87
CA GLN A 541 -31.27 -20.18 -5.99
C GLN A 541 -32.45 -19.24 -5.67
N GLN A 542 -33.40 -19.69 -4.85
CA GLN A 542 -34.49 -18.86 -4.34
C GLN A 542 -33.98 -17.81 -3.33
N ASP A 543 -33.08 -18.21 -2.43
CA ASP A 543 -32.45 -17.30 -1.48
C ASP A 543 -31.62 -16.23 -2.20
N LEU A 544 -30.87 -16.64 -3.24
CA LEU A 544 -30.11 -15.72 -4.09
C LEU A 544 -31.02 -14.69 -4.79
N SER A 545 -32.16 -15.13 -5.31
CA SER A 545 -33.14 -14.24 -5.94
C SER A 545 -33.70 -13.22 -4.94
N SER A 546 -33.94 -13.66 -3.70
CA SER A 546 -34.41 -12.79 -2.62
C SER A 546 -33.33 -11.77 -2.22
N LEU A 547 -32.07 -12.20 -2.13
CA LEU A 547 -30.92 -11.34 -1.81
C LEU A 547 -30.69 -10.29 -2.91
N GLN A 548 -30.83 -10.66 -4.18
CA GLN A 548 -30.76 -9.72 -5.31
C GLN A 548 -31.83 -8.64 -5.24
N SER A 549 -33.06 -9.01 -4.86
CA SER A 549 -34.14 -8.05 -4.66
C SER A 549 -33.84 -7.09 -3.51
N TRP A 550 -33.31 -7.60 -2.39
CA TRP A 550 -32.93 -6.76 -1.26
C TRP A 550 -31.74 -5.83 -1.60
N LEU A 551 -30.76 -6.31 -2.35
CA LEU A 551 -29.62 -5.50 -2.80
C LEU A 551 -30.10 -4.32 -3.67
N SER A 552 -31.08 -4.56 -4.54
CA SER A 552 -31.68 -3.50 -5.36
C SER A 552 -32.38 -2.42 -4.52
N GLU A 553 -32.99 -2.81 -3.40
CA GLU A 553 -33.62 -1.88 -2.45
C GLU A 553 -32.58 -1.07 -1.67
N VAL A 554 -31.46 -1.70 -1.30
CA VAL A 554 -30.31 -1.03 -0.67
C VAL A 554 -29.70 -0.01 -1.63
N ASP A 555 -29.49 -0.37 -2.90
CA ASP A 555 -28.96 0.55 -3.93
C ASP A 555 -29.86 1.77 -4.10
N GLN A 556 -31.17 1.58 -4.10
CA GLN A 556 -32.12 2.70 -4.17
C GLN A 556 -32.01 3.60 -2.93
N THR A 557 -31.90 3.01 -1.74
CA THR A 557 -31.74 3.75 -0.48
C THR A 557 -30.44 4.56 -0.47
N VAL A 558 -29.34 4.00 -0.97
CA VAL A 558 -28.04 4.68 -1.09
C VAL A 558 -28.12 5.84 -2.08
N SER A 559 -28.80 5.65 -3.22
CA SER A 559 -29.03 6.71 -4.20
C SER A 559 -29.83 7.88 -3.60
N ASP A 560 -30.91 7.57 -2.87
CA ASP A 560 -31.75 8.57 -2.22
C ASP A 560 -30.97 9.34 -1.13
N LEU A 561 -30.14 8.65 -0.34
CA LEU A 561 -29.26 9.27 0.65
C LEU A 561 -28.20 10.17 -0.01
N SER A 562 -27.59 9.73 -1.11
CA SER A 562 -26.63 10.54 -1.85
C SER A 562 -27.24 11.84 -2.37
N GLN A 563 -28.49 11.80 -2.84
CA GLN A 563 -29.22 13.00 -3.25
C GLN A 563 -29.50 13.93 -2.06
N GLN A 564 -29.86 13.38 -0.90
CA GLN A 564 -30.07 14.18 0.31
C GLN A 564 -28.77 14.85 0.79
N VAL A 565 -27.63 14.17 0.71
CA VAL A 565 -26.31 14.74 1.02
C VAL A 565 -26.03 15.92 0.09
N GLY A 566 -26.22 15.78 -1.23
CA GLY A 566 -26.02 16.89 -2.17
C GLY A 566 -26.92 18.11 -1.88
N VAL A 567 -28.16 17.90 -1.43
CA VAL A 567 -29.05 18.99 -1.00
C VAL A 567 -28.53 19.67 0.27
N LEU A 568 -27.97 18.91 1.21
CA LEU A 568 -27.39 19.46 2.44
C LEU A 568 -26.12 20.26 2.15
N GLU A 569 -25.27 19.80 1.24
CA GLU A 569 -24.08 20.52 0.78
C GLU A 569 -24.47 21.90 0.21
N GLY A 570 -25.45 21.95 -0.70
CA GLY A 570 -25.93 23.24 -1.22
C GLY A 570 -26.49 24.18 -0.15
N ARG A 571 -27.17 23.64 0.87
CA ARG A 571 -27.65 24.45 2.02
C ARG A 571 -26.52 24.98 2.89
N VAL A 572 -25.40 24.25 2.99
CA VAL A 572 -24.21 24.71 3.72
C VAL A 572 -23.54 25.84 2.94
N GLU A 573 -23.39 25.71 1.63
CA GLU A 573 -22.85 26.79 0.78
C GLU A 573 -23.68 28.08 0.88
N ASP A 574 -25.01 27.97 0.86
CA ASP A 574 -25.92 29.11 1.04
C ASP A 574 -25.75 29.78 2.43
N LEU A 575 -25.55 28.98 3.48
CA LEU A 575 -25.31 29.48 4.83
C LEU A 575 -23.95 30.18 4.94
N GLU A 576 -22.90 29.64 4.34
CA GLU A 576 -21.58 30.27 4.30
C GLU A 576 -21.63 31.63 3.61
N SER A 577 -22.34 31.73 2.48
CA SER A 577 -22.58 33.00 1.77
C SER A 577 -23.34 34.02 2.63
N SER A 578 -24.37 33.57 3.34
CA SER A 578 -25.15 34.41 4.26
C SER A 578 -24.31 34.92 5.43
N VAL A 579 -23.43 34.07 5.98
CA VAL A 579 -22.47 34.45 7.03
C VAL A 579 -21.48 35.49 6.51
N GLY A 580 -20.95 35.32 5.30
CA GLY A 580 -20.07 36.31 4.68
C GLY A 580 -20.74 37.68 4.54
N THR A 581 -22.00 37.70 4.07
CA THR A 581 -22.78 38.95 3.97
C THR A 581 -22.98 39.62 5.33
N LEU A 582 -23.29 38.84 6.38
CA LEU A 582 -23.44 39.37 7.74
C LEU A 582 -22.13 39.94 8.31
N GLN A 583 -20.98 39.35 7.96
CA GLN A 583 -19.67 39.88 8.36
C GLN A 583 -19.41 41.25 7.72
N ASP A 584 -19.73 41.41 6.43
CA ASP A 584 -19.60 42.67 5.71
C ASP A 584 -20.52 43.75 6.29
N ASP A 585 -21.76 43.42 6.62
CA ASP A 585 -22.71 44.33 7.26
C ASP A 585 -22.24 44.77 8.65
N LEU A 586 -21.69 43.84 9.45
CA LEU A 586 -21.14 44.16 10.77
C LEU A 586 -19.93 45.08 10.68
N GLN A 587 -19.06 44.90 9.68
CA GLN A 587 -17.93 45.79 9.46
C GLN A 587 -18.39 47.20 9.09
N GLN A 588 -19.38 47.33 8.19
CA GLN A 588 -19.97 48.61 7.84
C GLN A 588 -20.60 49.33 9.05
N LEU A 589 -21.27 48.58 9.94
CA LEU A 589 -21.84 49.14 11.16
C LEU A 589 -20.74 49.65 12.12
N ALA A 590 -19.63 48.92 12.24
CA ALA A 590 -18.49 49.34 13.06
C ALA A 590 -17.86 50.64 12.52
N ASP A 591 -17.72 50.76 11.20
CA ASP A 591 -17.21 51.96 10.56
C ASP A 591 -18.17 53.15 10.77
N ALA A 592 -19.48 52.93 10.64
CA ALA A 592 -20.50 53.94 10.89
C ALA A 592 -20.50 54.43 12.35
N LEU A 593 -20.31 53.52 13.32
CA LEU A 593 -20.22 53.86 14.74
C LEU A 593 -18.98 54.72 15.02
N SER A 594 -17.85 54.38 14.41
CA SER A 594 -16.60 55.16 14.53
C SER A 594 -16.77 56.57 13.94
N ALA A 595 -17.44 56.69 12.80
CA ALA A 595 -17.76 57.99 12.21
C ALA A 595 -18.71 58.82 13.09
N LEU A 596 -19.67 58.17 13.76
CA LEU A 596 -20.58 58.84 14.70
C LEU A 596 -19.83 59.34 15.94
N ASP A 597 -18.88 58.55 16.47
CA ASP A 597 -18.03 58.95 17.58
C ASP A 597 -17.24 60.23 17.25
N GLN A 598 -16.62 60.28 16.07
CA GLN A 598 -15.91 61.47 15.60
C GLN A 598 -16.83 62.69 15.52
N ARG A 599 -18.04 62.53 14.97
CA ARG A 599 -19.02 63.63 14.91
C ARG A 599 -19.42 64.13 16.30
N PHE A 600 -19.49 63.25 17.30
CA PHE A 600 -19.78 63.65 18.67
C PHE A 600 -18.64 64.44 19.29
N GLN A 601 -17.38 64.05 19.03
CA GLN A 601 -16.20 64.81 19.44
C GLN A 601 -16.19 66.20 18.81
N ASP A 602 -16.39 66.30 17.49
CA ASP A 602 -16.44 67.57 16.75
C ASP A 602 -17.57 68.49 17.28
N ALA A 603 -18.74 67.92 17.57
CA ALA A 603 -19.87 68.65 18.15
C ALA A 603 -19.56 69.17 19.56
N ASN A 604 -18.85 68.38 20.38
CA ASN A 604 -18.42 68.78 21.71
C ASN A 604 -17.40 69.92 21.67
N GLU A 605 -16.47 69.89 20.71
CA GLU A 605 -15.54 71.00 20.47
C GLU A 605 -16.28 72.29 20.10
N THR A 606 -17.22 72.19 19.15
CA THR A 606 -18.07 73.32 18.73
C THR A 606 -18.86 73.89 19.92
N LEU A 607 -19.39 73.03 20.79
CA LEU A 607 -20.10 73.46 22.00
C LEU A 607 -19.17 74.22 22.96
N ASN A 608 -17.94 73.75 23.17
CA ASN A 608 -16.96 74.42 24.02
C ASN A 608 -16.58 75.80 23.47
N GLU A 609 -16.44 75.93 22.15
CA GLU A 609 -16.22 77.22 21.49
C GLU A 609 -17.41 78.17 21.71
N LEU A 610 -18.64 77.68 21.56
CA LEU A 610 -19.84 78.49 21.79
C LEU A 610 -19.94 78.97 23.25
N VAL A 611 -19.58 78.12 24.21
CA VAL A 611 -19.51 78.49 25.64
C VAL A 611 -18.47 79.59 25.87
N SER A 612 -17.29 79.48 25.26
CA SER A 612 -16.25 80.52 25.33
C SER A 612 -16.72 81.86 24.75
N ASN A 613 -17.39 81.81 23.60
CA ASN A 613 -17.99 82.98 22.96
C ASN A 613 -19.07 83.60 23.84
N PHE A 614 -19.93 82.80 24.47
CA PHE A 614 -20.96 83.26 25.40
C PHE A 614 -20.34 83.96 26.62
N ASN A 615 -19.28 83.41 27.21
CA ASN A 615 -18.57 84.04 28.33
C ASN A 615 -17.94 85.38 27.94
N SER A 616 -17.38 85.46 26.72
CA SER A 616 -16.84 86.72 26.17
C SER A 616 -17.95 87.76 25.94
N LEU A 617 -19.10 87.33 25.45
CA LEU A 617 -20.27 88.18 25.30
C LEU A 617 -20.81 88.65 26.65
N SER A 618 -20.91 87.78 27.65
CA SER A 618 -21.30 88.13 29.02
C SER A 618 -20.38 89.22 29.58
N SER A 619 -19.07 89.07 29.41
CA SER A 619 -18.08 90.08 29.83
C SER A 619 -18.27 91.42 29.11
N THR A 620 -18.65 91.38 27.83
CA THR A 620 -18.96 92.59 27.05
C THR A 620 -20.22 93.27 27.58
N VAL A 621 -21.26 92.50 27.93
CA VAL A 621 -22.49 93.02 28.53
C VAL A 621 -22.19 93.67 29.89
N ASP A 622 -21.40 93.03 30.76
CA ASP A 622 -21.00 93.60 32.06
C ASP A 622 -20.23 94.93 31.89
N ASN A 623 -19.37 95.01 30.86
CA ASN A 623 -18.68 96.26 30.53
C ASN A 623 -19.65 97.37 30.07
N ILE A 624 -20.63 97.02 29.23
CA ILE A 624 -21.66 97.95 28.78
C ILE A 624 -22.49 98.43 29.98
N ASP A 625 -22.90 97.53 30.87
CA ASP A 625 -23.65 97.86 32.08
C ASP A 625 -22.88 98.84 32.99
N SER A 626 -21.58 98.60 33.19
CA SER A 626 -20.68 99.50 33.91
C SER A 626 -20.59 100.89 33.25
N ARG A 627 -20.50 100.94 31.92
CA ARG A 627 -20.46 102.20 31.16
C ARG A 627 -21.79 102.96 31.23
N VAL A 628 -22.92 102.26 31.19
CA VAL A 628 -24.25 102.87 31.35
C VAL A 628 -24.39 103.45 32.76
N SER A 629 -23.90 102.74 33.78
CA SER A 629 -23.87 103.24 35.16
C SER A 629 -23.01 104.49 35.31
N ASP A 630 -21.81 104.53 34.69
CA ASP A 630 -20.97 105.73 34.64
C ASP A 630 -21.70 106.90 33.95
N LEU A 631 -22.31 106.66 32.79
CA LEU A 631 -23.06 107.68 32.07
C LEU A 631 -24.26 108.20 32.87
N ALA A 632 -24.96 107.34 33.60
CA ALA A 632 -26.04 107.74 34.50
C ALA A 632 -25.51 108.67 35.61
N SER A 633 -24.40 108.32 36.27
CA SER A 633 -23.79 109.18 37.30
C SER A 633 -23.32 110.54 36.75
N ARG A 634 -22.80 110.56 35.51
CA ARG A 634 -22.42 111.80 34.82
C ARG A 634 -23.64 112.65 34.47
N LEU A 635 -24.76 112.04 34.12
CA LEU A 635 -26.00 112.74 33.86
C LEU A 635 -26.54 113.38 35.15
N ASP A 636 -26.54 112.65 36.27
CA ASP A 636 -26.92 113.19 37.59
C ASP A 636 -26.04 114.39 37.97
N GLN A 637 -24.72 114.29 37.73
CA GLN A 637 -23.81 115.40 37.98
C GLN A 637 -24.12 116.63 37.12
N VAL A 638 -24.39 116.44 35.82
CA VAL A 638 -24.78 117.54 34.92
C VAL A 638 -26.11 118.16 35.34
N GLU A 639 -27.06 117.36 35.81
CA GLU A 639 -28.34 117.86 36.34
C GLU A 639 -28.11 118.71 37.60
N SER A 640 -27.25 118.26 38.52
CA SER A 640 -26.86 119.03 39.70
C SER A 640 -26.20 120.36 39.32
N ASP A 641 -25.18 120.32 38.44
CA ASP A 641 -24.46 121.51 37.96
C ASP A 641 -25.43 122.50 37.30
N PHE A 642 -26.45 121.99 36.57
CA PHE A 642 -27.47 122.83 35.96
C PHE A 642 -28.41 123.48 36.99
N GLN A 643 -28.80 122.78 38.06
CA GLN A 643 -29.58 123.38 39.15
C GLN A 643 -28.78 124.46 39.87
N ASP A 644 -27.51 124.19 40.17
CA ASP A 644 -26.61 125.18 40.80
C ASP A 644 -26.45 126.43 39.92
N PHE A 645 -26.24 126.24 38.61
CA PHE A 645 -26.21 127.34 37.65
C PHE A 645 -27.52 128.13 37.63
N LYS A 646 -28.66 127.43 37.62
CA LYS A 646 -29.99 128.07 37.66
C LYS A 646 -30.18 128.91 38.93
N SER A 647 -29.86 128.37 40.10
CA SER A 647 -29.94 129.12 41.36
C SER A 647 -29.01 130.34 41.35
N SER A 648 -27.79 130.20 40.84
CA SER A 648 -26.88 131.34 40.67
C SER A 648 -27.47 132.42 39.74
N GLN A 649 -28.14 132.02 38.65
CA GLN A 649 -28.84 132.97 37.77
C GLN A 649 -30.05 133.63 38.45
N GLU A 650 -30.84 132.89 39.23
CA GLU A 650 -31.95 133.44 40.02
C GLU A 650 -31.44 134.47 41.05
N ASP A 651 -30.34 134.17 41.73
CA ASP A 651 -29.66 135.10 42.65
C ASP A 651 -29.17 136.35 41.92
N GLN A 652 -28.53 136.19 40.74
CA GLN A 652 -28.11 137.32 39.91
C GLN A 652 -29.30 138.20 39.48
N ILE A 653 -30.42 137.59 39.08
CA ILE A 653 -31.65 138.31 38.73
C ILE A 653 -32.20 139.08 39.93
N SER A 654 -32.24 138.48 41.12
CA SER A 654 -32.67 139.16 42.35
C SER A 654 -31.79 140.36 42.66
N ASN A 655 -30.46 140.18 42.62
CA ASN A 655 -29.50 141.27 42.82
C ASN A 655 -29.67 142.40 41.79
N LEU A 656 -29.93 142.08 40.53
CA LEU A 656 -30.25 143.06 39.48
C LEU A 656 -31.58 143.77 39.75
N GLN A 657 -32.62 143.06 40.18
CA GLN A 657 -33.91 143.65 40.55
C GLN A 657 -33.76 144.64 41.71
N ASP A 658 -32.97 144.30 42.72
CA ASP A 658 -32.66 145.18 43.84
C ASP A 658 -31.85 146.40 43.40
N SER A 659 -30.86 146.23 42.52
CA SER A 659 -30.14 147.34 41.90
C SER A 659 -31.07 148.27 41.12
N ILE A 660 -32.02 147.73 40.35
CA ILE A 660 -33.04 148.51 39.63
C ILE A 660 -33.93 149.28 40.61
N ARG A 661 -34.35 148.67 41.72
CA ARG A 661 -35.13 149.36 42.77
C ARG A 661 -34.35 150.52 43.36
N ALA A 662 -33.06 150.33 43.67
CA ALA A 662 -32.19 151.38 44.17
C ALA A 662 -32.07 152.54 43.16
N VAL A 663 -31.84 152.24 41.88
CA VAL A 663 -31.79 153.25 40.81
C VAL A 663 -33.12 154.00 40.67
N LYS A 664 -34.26 153.31 40.72
CA LYS A 664 -35.60 153.94 40.72
C LYS A 664 -35.77 154.88 41.92
N LEU A 665 -35.33 154.48 43.11
CA LEU A 665 -35.39 155.30 44.31
C LEU A 665 -34.56 156.58 44.16
N VAL A 666 -33.34 156.45 43.61
CA VAL A 666 -32.48 157.60 43.28
C VAL A 666 -33.19 158.51 42.28
N ALA A 667 -33.77 157.97 41.20
CA ALA A 667 -34.52 158.74 40.21
C ALA A 667 -35.74 159.48 40.80
N TYR A 668 -36.51 158.83 41.68
CA TYR A 668 -37.61 159.46 42.40
C TYR A 668 -37.11 160.57 43.33
N SER A 669 -36.04 160.34 44.09
CA SER A 669 -35.45 161.37 44.95
C SER A 669 -34.95 162.59 44.15
N ALA A 670 -34.32 162.36 43.00
CA ALA A 670 -33.91 163.42 42.08
C ALA A 670 -35.11 164.20 41.52
N SER A 671 -36.21 163.50 41.21
CA SER A 671 -37.46 164.13 40.75
C SER A 671 -38.12 164.98 41.84
N VAL A 672 -38.14 164.50 43.09
CA VAL A 672 -38.62 165.26 44.26
C VAL A 672 -37.74 166.49 44.49
N ILE A 673 -36.41 166.34 44.46
CA ILE A 673 -35.47 167.46 44.55
C ILE A 673 -35.75 168.49 43.44
N ALA A 674 -35.96 168.05 42.19
CA ALA A 674 -36.30 168.93 41.08
C ALA A 674 -37.62 169.69 41.30
N ILE A 675 -38.67 169.04 41.82
CA ILE A 675 -39.94 169.68 42.19
C ILE A 675 -39.74 170.69 43.32
N VAL A 676 -38.98 170.34 44.37
CA VAL A 676 -38.66 171.25 45.48
C VAL A 676 -37.90 172.47 44.97
N LEU A 677 -36.89 172.29 44.12
CA LEU A 677 -36.16 173.39 43.48
C LEU A 677 -37.08 174.27 42.62
N ALA A 678 -38.02 173.68 41.87
CA ALA A 678 -39.00 174.41 41.08
C ALA A 678 -39.98 175.24 41.94
N LEU A 679 -40.47 174.68 43.06
CA LEU A 679 -41.32 175.38 44.02
C LEU A 679 -40.57 176.53 44.73
N VAL A 680 -39.30 176.32 45.11
CA VAL A 680 -38.44 177.38 45.66
C VAL A 680 -38.24 178.50 44.64
N ALA A 681 -38.01 178.18 43.36
CA ALA A 681 -37.90 179.16 42.30
C ALA A 681 -39.21 179.97 42.11
N LEU A 682 -40.38 179.30 42.12
CA LEU A 682 -41.70 179.95 42.09
C LEU A 682 -41.94 180.87 43.29
N ALA A 683 -41.60 180.42 44.50
CA ALA A 683 -41.72 181.23 45.72
C ALA A 683 -40.83 182.48 45.71
N LEU A 684 -39.62 182.39 45.12
CA LEU A 684 -38.74 183.54 44.91
C LEU A 684 -39.32 184.54 43.89
N VAL A 685 -40.01 184.08 42.84
CA VAL A 685 -40.66 184.94 41.85
C VAL A 685 -41.89 185.65 42.43
N ALA A 686 -42.70 184.98 43.26
CA ALA A 686 -43.90 185.55 43.87
C ALA A 686 -43.64 186.58 44.99
N ARG A 687 -42.37 186.82 45.37
CA ARG A 687 -41.96 187.78 46.41
C ARG A 687 -41.51 189.14 45.86
N LYS A 688 -41.67 189.37 44.55
CA LYS A 688 -41.59 190.67 43.87
C LYS A 688 -43.00 191.12 43.51
#